data_AF-A0A3A8Q9M6-F1
#
_entry.id   AF-A0A3A8Q9M6-F1
#
_cell.length_a   1.000
_cell.length_b   1.000
_cell.length_c   1.000
_cell.angle_alpha   90.00
_cell.angle_beta   90.00
_cell.angle_gamma   90.00
#
_symmetry.space_group_name_H-M   'P 1'
#
loop_
_entity.id
_entity.type
_entity.pdbx_description
1 polymer ?
#
loop_
_entity_poly.entity_id
_entity_poly.type
_entity_poly.pdbx_seq_one_letter_code
_entity_poly.pdbx_strand_id
1 'polypeptide(L)'
;MEPKEAKGLGIQGLVELELKAMEGSALTSQTRTDDSREPAWIEHPSRSLFGLALSGGGIRSATFNLGLLQGLAKLELLGTFDYLATVSGGGYIGGFWSAWLRRNGHAAGQDPGPCRGADPLFPRKPEAPCMGEPCAIRHLREFSNFLRPRSGLLNSDTGRIVASVSSAIIPSLLAALSLLVLGVLAWVGLAWAALLPGRVAWPGGFARGLPWLLLFVPPLWAWRRKRLEARLAACAGLLGALCLRGGLLLLFVLTAVELTQGEWWWRRRELAQPGEDRLSAEGSGAYLLAAVCAVGLTVGFGGLFAPAASAPDVSGWRVLRALFTPAVAWGAAAGALILGRFLFSNLGRGSGQPSWMYGFERAISRLLTSAALWAGMASCWLAGAWLQRKLSGSPLSTVGLATFISSLMAVLARGQKLISHQPSRPALPGKRERWIPVSLRLLASAIAVLLLVGVVALVIQARLHGWLTWLFVVAAAATLATLLCFETTRVGLHNFYRARLARAYLGATSPGGGAARLSGARKGDDLLLSELAVPGTPLRPLHLICCAANDLRPPDPLSNLERGAQSAVLSPVGMSVADEAHVWHPAGTRRRNGGAPTLAAAMTASGAAFNSNMGGHSKRLGSAVTFLMSAFNLRLGLWWPHPTRGRQRRWFEALPIGLPFYKELFGMSRAQDRDVHLSDGGHFENLSLYELVRRHCRYILVSDCGMDPDVACDDFGNAVRRVREDFGVEIRIDLSPLHPGPNGRARQRMVAGDIHYPTGDAGVLLMIKPTLTGDEPADVAQYKARNAAFPHESTGDQFYDEAQWESYRRLGEHVVETAFLPVTSQPDWRMLEEGTRGAALFAWARREWLPLPAGYSDRFARLASRAAEIDALLHAAGTHRLLREVFEEEVFVAGLSREQGDGVRELAARPEALDITGSLWASRQALLFMEEVFLREDLAQEYNHPAYLGLMNYFARWAHAPLFRMWWPLLKALYPQRFTRFLETQFGLAPRRRAEPHVELERDSPAPTGLAMSRWTQERGRLQLTDGARLLSFVHPVRYGDRDVPIQLAQVRVYIQEAWTDGGLAAWDASDFFVPPGFWGSGIGEAFLRALVRFPEWGNGQRHLGPDTRVSRLAVHLHGSTNASASEMKREADEAVLYRSSGFEEPDGTERDKLYAMRRSSWGRRGQPGDYQCEGGKCPCLWLVRSVAASPGA
;
A
#
# COMPACT_ATOMS: atom_id res chain seq x y z
N MET A 1 17.78 -31.63 27.60
CA MET A 1 16.45 -31.03 27.35
C MET A 1 15.95 -31.54 26.02
N GLU A 2 14.82 -32.24 26.04
CA GLU A 2 14.13 -32.84 24.89
C GLU A 2 13.32 -31.80 24.07
N PRO A 3 12.88 -32.13 22.84
CA PRO A 3 12.47 -31.18 21.82
C PRO A 3 11.06 -30.61 22.09
N LYS A 4 10.99 -29.49 22.82
CA LYS A 4 9.79 -28.63 22.90
C LYS A 4 9.92 -27.28 22.17
N GLU A 5 11.07 -26.98 21.54
CA GLU A 5 11.35 -25.69 20.87
C GLU A 5 10.88 -25.61 19.39
N ALA A 6 9.75 -26.20 19.03
CA ALA A 6 9.24 -26.19 17.65
C ALA A 6 8.02 -25.27 17.43
N LYS A 7 7.75 -24.32 18.35
CA LYS A 7 6.84 -23.19 18.06
C LYS A 7 7.69 -22.01 17.60
N GLY A 8 7.56 -21.64 16.32
CA GLY A 8 8.30 -20.52 15.72
C GLY A 8 7.97 -19.20 16.40
N LEU A 9 8.93 -18.26 16.40
CA LEU A 9 8.88 -17.00 17.13
C LEU A 9 7.77 -16.03 16.66
N GLY A 10 7.07 -16.34 15.56
CA GLY A 10 6.23 -15.39 14.83
C GLY A 10 7.03 -14.19 14.31
N ILE A 11 6.47 -13.42 13.38
CA ILE A 11 7.16 -12.20 12.92
C ILE A 11 7.36 -11.18 14.04
N GLN A 12 6.39 -11.04 14.95
CA GLN A 12 6.43 -10.09 16.06
C GLN A 12 7.58 -10.37 17.02
N GLY A 13 7.77 -11.63 17.43
CA GLY A 13 8.89 -12.00 18.28
C GLY A 13 10.25 -11.73 17.59
N LEU A 14 10.35 -11.91 16.27
CA LEU A 14 11.57 -11.54 15.55
C LEU A 14 11.82 -10.04 15.61
N VAL A 15 10.78 -9.22 15.40
CA VAL A 15 10.87 -7.75 15.47
C VAL A 15 11.27 -7.29 16.86
N GLU A 16 10.74 -7.88 17.94
CA GLU A 16 11.18 -7.58 19.31
C GLU A 16 12.68 -7.86 19.52
N LEU A 17 13.20 -8.95 18.95
CA LEU A 17 14.62 -9.26 19.02
C LEU A 17 15.47 -8.33 18.14
N GLU A 18 14.95 -7.90 16.99
CA GLU A 18 15.57 -6.87 16.15
C GLU A 18 15.68 -5.54 16.91
N LEU A 19 14.62 -5.12 17.62
CA LEU A 19 14.62 -3.94 18.50
C LEU A 19 15.62 -4.06 19.64
N LYS A 20 15.66 -5.20 20.35
CA LYS A 20 16.65 -5.45 21.41
C LYS A 20 18.09 -5.43 20.88
N ALA A 21 18.32 -5.96 19.67
CA ALA A 21 19.63 -5.93 19.02
C ALA A 21 20.08 -4.50 18.64
N MET A 22 19.15 -3.62 18.31
CA MET A 22 19.44 -2.19 18.08
C MET A 22 19.77 -1.42 19.36
N GLU A 23 19.29 -1.87 20.52
CA GLU A 23 19.57 -1.27 21.83
C GLU A 23 20.88 -1.75 22.47
N GLY A 24 21.50 -2.83 21.94
CA GLY A 24 22.79 -3.35 22.41
C GLY A 24 22.69 -4.32 23.60
N SER A 25 21.49 -4.69 24.05
CA SER A 25 21.27 -5.69 25.11
C SER A 25 21.47 -7.12 24.59
N ALA A 26 22.17 -7.96 25.35
CA ALA A 26 22.56 -9.31 24.95
C ALA A 26 21.34 -10.18 24.56
N LEU A 27 21.45 -10.88 23.43
CA LEU A 27 20.51 -11.88 22.92
C LEU A 27 20.41 -13.10 23.89
N THR A 28 19.65 -12.98 24.97
CA THR A 28 19.22 -14.12 25.79
C THR A 28 17.74 -14.40 25.55
N SER A 29 17.47 -15.53 24.89
CA SER A 29 16.13 -16.04 24.63
C SER A 29 15.43 -16.44 25.92
N GLN A 30 14.45 -15.67 26.37
CA GLN A 30 13.38 -16.18 27.21
C GLN A 30 12.04 -15.80 26.57
N THR A 31 11.43 -16.78 25.92
CA THR A 31 10.06 -16.73 25.39
C THR A 31 9.08 -16.65 26.55
N ARG A 32 8.37 -15.52 26.67
CA ARG A 32 7.16 -15.42 27.48
C ARG A 32 6.03 -16.04 26.66
N THR A 33 5.49 -17.16 27.12
CA THR A 33 4.31 -17.80 26.51
C THR A 33 3.06 -17.11 27.03
N ASP A 34 2.34 -16.41 26.16
CA ASP A 34 0.92 -16.13 26.38
C ASP A 34 0.12 -16.67 25.19
N ASP A 35 -0.98 -17.36 25.51
CA ASP A 35 -1.77 -18.21 24.64
C ASP A 35 -3.07 -17.47 24.34
N SER A 36 -3.05 -16.54 23.37
CA SER A 36 -4.26 -15.93 22.82
C SER A 36 -4.20 -15.89 21.29
N ARG A 37 -5.25 -16.43 20.66
CA ARG A 37 -5.42 -16.54 19.20
C ARG A 37 -6.19 -15.33 18.67
N GLU A 38 -5.58 -14.15 18.70
CA GLU A 38 -6.09 -12.98 17.97
C GLU A 38 -4.95 -12.31 17.18
N PRO A 39 -5.20 -11.81 15.94
CA PRO A 39 -4.16 -11.20 15.12
C PRO A 39 -3.77 -9.80 15.64
N ALA A 40 -2.62 -9.71 16.30
CA ALA A 40 -2.09 -8.57 17.05
C ALA A 40 -1.30 -7.52 16.24
N TRP A 41 -1.70 -7.12 15.03
CA TRP A 41 -0.81 -6.38 14.12
C TRP A 41 -0.65 -4.87 14.38
N ILE A 42 -0.47 -4.47 15.65
CA ILE A 42 0.69 -3.71 16.18
C ILE A 42 0.25 -3.06 17.52
N GLU A 43 0.57 -3.68 18.65
CA GLU A 43 0.67 -2.93 19.93
C GLU A 43 1.90 -2.02 19.85
N HIS A 44 1.68 -0.73 20.11
CA HIS A 44 2.58 0.38 19.83
C HIS A 44 4.04 0.14 20.28
N PRO A 45 5.04 0.20 19.38
CA PRO A 45 6.38 0.51 19.84
C PRO A 45 6.35 1.92 20.44
N SER A 46 6.80 2.06 21.69
CA SER A 46 6.90 3.35 22.41
C SER A 46 7.84 4.38 21.75
N ARG A 47 8.40 4.06 20.57
CA ARG A 47 9.45 4.79 19.86
C ARG A 47 9.11 4.90 18.37
N SER A 48 9.34 6.10 17.81
CA SER A 48 9.26 6.32 16.37
C SER A 48 10.47 5.70 15.67
N LEU A 49 10.24 4.73 14.78
CA LEU A 49 11.27 4.02 14.02
C LEU A 49 11.53 4.68 12.65
N PHE A 50 12.80 4.71 12.25
CA PHE A 50 13.27 5.31 10.99
C PHE A 50 13.80 4.25 10.02
N GLY A 51 13.26 4.21 8.81
CA GLY A 51 13.64 3.24 7.77
C GLY A 51 14.26 3.88 6.54
N LEU A 52 15.35 3.30 6.03
CA LEU A 52 15.92 3.60 4.72
C LEU A 52 15.67 2.42 3.77
N ALA A 53 14.96 2.66 2.67
CA ALA A 53 14.64 1.65 1.66
C ALA A 53 15.46 1.89 0.39
N LEU A 54 16.30 0.92 0.01
CA LEU A 54 17.07 0.93 -1.23
C LEU A 54 16.49 -0.10 -2.20
N SER A 55 15.83 0.39 -3.23
CA SER A 55 15.16 -0.45 -4.24
C SER A 55 16.10 -1.27 -5.13
N GLY A 56 15.54 -2.22 -5.86
CA GLY A 56 16.24 -2.98 -6.88
C GLY A 56 16.52 -2.21 -8.18
N GLY A 57 17.21 -2.87 -9.12
CA GLY A 57 17.62 -2.26 -10.39
C GLY A 57 19.03 -2.63 -10.88
N GLY A 58 19.66 -3.65 -10.27
CA GLY A 58 21.01 -4.10 -10.62
C GLY A 58 22.08 -3.04 -10.31
N ILE A 59 23.12 -2.98 -11.15
CA ILE A 59 24.23 -2.04 -10.97
C ILE A 59 23.79 -0.57 -10.99
N ARG A 60 22.76 -0.21 -11.77
CA ARG A 60 22.17 1.14 -11.79
C ARG A 60 21.79 1.62 -10.39
N SER A 61 20.97 0.81 -9.73
CA SER A 61 20.48 1.10 -8.38
C SER A 61 21.65 1.13 -7.39
N ALA A 62 22.58 0.17 -7.48
CA ALA A 62 23.74 0.13 -6.59
C ALA A 62 24.59 1.41 -6.69
N THR A 63 24.84 1.91 -7.90
CA THR A 63 25.67 3.09 -8.16
C THR A 63 24.97 4.39 -7.79
N PHE A 64 23.69 4.56 -8.12
CA PHE A 64 22.92 5.73 -7.67
C PHE A 64 22.83 5.78 -6.14
N ASN A 65 22.52 4.63 -5.51
CA ASN A 65 22.41 4.55 -4.06
C ASN A 65 23.77 4.71 -3.34
N LEU A 66 24.90 4.39 -3.98
CA LEU A 66 26.22 4.76 -3.47
C LEU A 66 26.34 6.29 -3.35
N GLY A 67 25.95 7.01 -4.40
CA GLY A 67 25.88 8.48 -4.38
C GLY A 67 24.94 9.01 -3.30
N LEU A 68 23.75 8.41 -3.17
CA LEU A 68 22.78 8.76 -2.13
C LEU A 68 23.37 8.60 -0.73
N LEU A 69 24.03 7.47 -0.44
CA LEU A 69 24.69 7.24 0.84
C LEU A 69 25.85 8.24 1.09
N GLN A 70 26.59 8.62 0.04
CA GLN A 70 27.61 9.67 0.12
C GLN A 70 27.02 11.03 0.50
N GLY A 71 25.91 11.42 -0.13
CA GLY A 71 25.21 12.67 0.19
C GLY A 71 24.66 12.67 1.62
N LEU A 72 24.03 11.56 2.05
CA LEU A 72 23.53 11.42 3.43
C LEU A 72 24.68 11.45 4.45
N ALA A 73 25.84 10.89 4.12
CA ALA A 73 27.01 10.91 4.98
C ALA A 73 27.61 12.32 5.13
N LYS A 74 27.69 13.08 4.04
CA LYS A 74 28.16 14.48 4.05
C LYS A 74 27.28 15.39 4.91
N LEU A 75 25.98 15.11 4.94
CA LEU A 75 25.00 15.83 5.75
C LEU A 75 24.80 15.21 7.15
N GLU A 76 25.61 14.20 7.52
CA GLU A 76 25.55 13.51 8.82
C GLU A 76 24.20 12.83 9.15
N LEU A 77 23.43 12.45 8.11
CA LEU A 77 22.09 11.87 8.25
C LEU A 77 22.06 10.35 8.36
N LEU A 78 23.18 9.66 8.06
CA LEU A 78 23.22 8.19 8.09
C LEU A 78 22.93 7.59 9.47
N GLY A 79 23.25 8.30 10.56
CA GLY A 79 23.02 7.85 11.94
C GLY A 79 21.55 7.90 12.37
N THR A 80 20.67 8.49 11.57
CA THR A 80 19.25 8.64 11.90
C THR A 80 18.44 7.37 11.70
N PHE A 81 18.87 6.46 10.81
CA PHE A 81 18.08 5.30 10.40
C PHE A 81 18.27 4.09 11.33
N ASP A 82 17.16 3.47 11.72
CA ASP A 82 17.11 2.23 12.50
C ASP A 82 17.20 1.00 11.62
N TYR A 83 16.43 0.99 10.52
CA TYR A 83 16.40 -0.11 9.55
C TYR A 83 16.96 0.32 8.21
N LEU A 84 17.72 -0.57 7.60
CA LEU A 84 18.12 -0.50 6.19
C LEU A 84 17.44 -1.66 5.45
N ALA A 85 16.38 -1.40 4.70
CA ALA A 85 15.72 -2.40 3.88
C ALA A 85 16.23 -2.33 2.44
N THR A 86 16.56 -3.48 1.86
CA THR A 86 17.20 -3.55 0.55
C THR A 86 16.66 -4.67 -0.32
N VAL A 87 16.56 -4.39 -1.62
CA VAL A 87 16.21 -5.36 -2.67
C VAL A 87 17.25 -5.30 -3.78
N SER A 88 17.67 -6.45 -4.28
CA SER A 88 18.46 -6.59 -5.51
C SER A 88 19.70 -5.68 -5.56
N GLY A 89 19.76 -4.72 -6.48
CA GLY A 89 20.83 -3.72 -6.59
C GLY A 89 21.06 -2.88 -5.32
N GLY A 90 19.98 -2.51 -4.62
CA GLY A 90 20.06 -1.89 -3.29
C GLY A 90 20.71 -2.81 -2.26
N GLY A 91 20.54 -4.13 -2.40
CA GLY A 91 21.21 -5.14 -1.58
C GLY A 91 22.72 -5.19 -1.81
N TYR A 92 23.20 -4.89 -3.02
CA TYR A 92 24.63 -4.86 -3.32
C TYR A 92 25.34 -3.76 -2.53
N ILE A 93 24.78 -2.54 -2.58
CA ILE A 93 25.37 -1.39 -1.90
C ILE A 93 25.08 -1.39 -0.40
N GLY A 94 23.89 -1.85 0.02
CA GLY A 94 23.57 -2.04 1.42
C GLY A 94 24.50 -3.05 2.10
N GLY A 95 24.76 -4.19 1.44
CA GLY A 95 25.73 -5.18 1.93
C GLY A 95 27.15 -4.64 2.00
N PHE A 96 27.58 -3.83 1.02
CA PHE A 96 28.85 -3.10 1.09
C PHE A 96 28.92 -2.19 2.32
N TRP A 97 27.89 -1.40 2.58
CA TRP A 97 27.85 -0.48 3.72
C TRP A 97 27.82 -1.22 5.06
N SER A 98 27.00 -2.26 5.21
CA SER A 98 26.97 -3.08 6.43
C SER A 98 28.29 -3.81 6.69
N ALA A 99 28.94 -4.34 5.65
CA ALA A 99 30.27 -4.96 5.79
C ALA A 99 31.34 -3.93 6.17
N TRP A 100 31.25 -2.71 5.63
CA TRP A 100 32.16 -1.62 5.99
C TRP A 100 32.01 -1.21 7.46
N LEU A 101 30.76 -1.03 7.94
CA LEU A 101 30.45 -0.71 9.34
C LEU A 101 31.03 -1.76 10.28
N ARG A 102 30.82 -3.05 9.96
CA ARG A 102 31.33 -4.17 10.75
C ARG A 102 32.85 -4.19 10.86
N ARG A 103 33.57 -3.94 9.75
CA ARG A 103 35.04 -4.04 9.68
C ARG A 103 35.76 -2.83 10.27
N ASN A 104 35.22 -1.62 10.09
CA ASN A 104 35.87 -0.40 10.57
C ASN A 104 35.44 0.00 11.99
N GLY A 105 34.31 -0.50 12.50
CA GLY A 105 33.89 -0.26 13.89
C GLY A 105 34.79 -0.88 14.96
N HIS A 106 35.79 -1.69 14.60
CA HIS A 106 36.68 -2.41 15.55
C HIS A 106 38.19 -2.08 15.39
N ALA A 107 38.60 -1.27 14.41
CA ALA A 107 39.99 -1.16 13.99
C ALA A 107 40.77 0.03 14.61
N ALA A 108 40.67 0.24 15.93
CA ALA A 108 41.45 1.27 16.64
C ALA A 108 42.89 0.84 17.03
N GLY A 109 43.43 -0.29 16.56
CA GLY A 109 44.67 -0.81 17.17
C GLY A 109 45.60 -1.76 16.40
N GLN A 110 45.61 -1.83 15.06
CA GLN A 110 46.64 -2.63 14.35
C GLN A 110 47.17 -1.93 13.09
N ASP A 111 48.49 -2.01 12.91
CA ASP A 111 49.34 -1.21 12.00
C ASP A 111 48.84 -1.05 10.54
N PRO A 112 49.00 0.14 9.93
CA PRO A 112 48.55 0.42 8.59
C PRO A 112 49.53 -0.02 7.49
N GLY A 113 49.09 -0.96 6.65
CA GLY A 113 49.68 -1.12 5.31
C GLY A 113 49.43 0.10 4.41
N PRO A 114 50.05 0.18 3.22
CA PRO A 114 50.15 1.40 2.39
C PRO A 114 48.83 1.98 1.84
N CYS A 115 47.68 1.37 2.15
CA CYS A 115 46.33 1.88 1.80
C CYS A 115 45.48 2.23 3.03
N ARG A 116 46.09 2.32 4.23
CA ARG A 116 45.43 2.73 5.49
C ARG A 116 45.90 4.14 5.89
N GLY A 117 45.69 5.11 5.01
CA GLY A 117 45.36 6.45 5.50
C GLY A 117 43.99 6.36 6.18
N ALA A 118 43.76 7.12 7.25
CA ALA A 118 42.47 7.22 7.93
C ALA A 118 41.45 7.99 7.06
N ASP A 119 41.29 7.60 5.80
CA ASP A 119 40.38 8.25 4.89
C ASP A 119 38.95 7.77 5.21
N PRO A 120 38.06 8.67 5.66
CA PRO A 120 36.67 8.33 5.85
C PRO A 120 36.09 7.86 4.51
N LEU A 121 35.37 6.73 4.51
CA LEU A 121 34.71 6.19 3.30
C LEU A 121 33.86 7.24 2.59
N PHE A 122 33.24 8.09 3.39
CA PHE A 122 32.51 9.27 2.96
C PHE A 122 33.13 10.49 3.65
N PRO A 123 33.85 11.37 2.92
CA PRO A 123 34.46 12.55 3.51
C PRO A 123 33.38 13.45 4.14
N ARG A 124 33.53 13.72 5.44
CA ARG A 124 32.59 14.56 6.22
C ARG A 124 32.73 16.06 5.95
N LYS A 125 33.83 16.50 5.33
CA LYS A 125 34.08 17.92 5.00
C LYS A 125 34.63 18.08 3.58
N PRO A 126 34.14 19.06 2.79
CA PRO A 126 34.67 19.37 1.46
C PRO A 126 36.06 20.03 1.46
N GLU A 127 36.57 20.47 2.62
CA GLU A 127 37.78 21.31 2.73
C GLU A 127 39.07 20.54 3.10
N ALA A 128 39.04 19.20 3.21
CA ALA A 128 40.27 18.45 3.45
C ALA A 128 41.16 18.50 2.19
N PRO A 129 42.31 19.21 2.21
CA PRO A 129 43.13 19.37 1.03
C PRO A 129 43.89 18.07 0.77
N CYS A 130 43.75 17.53 -0.44
CA CYS A 130 44.62 16.49 -1.02
C CYS A 130 44.59 15.10 -0.34
N MET A 131 43.50 14.34 -0.48
CA MET A 131 43.57 12.86 -0.43
C MET A 131 42.78 12.30 -1.61
N GLY A 132 43.35 11.34 -2.35
CA GLY A 132 42.74 10.74 -3.53
C GLY A 132 41.42 10.03 -3.25
N GLU A 133 40.73 9.57 -4.30
CA GLU A 133 39.49 8.77 -4.18
C GLU A 133 39.68 7.62 -3.16
N PRO A 134 38.77 7.45 -2.17
CA PRO A 134 38.87 6.36 -1.21
C PRO A 134 39.01 5.01 -1.91
N CYS A 135 39.97 4.19 -1.45
CA CYS A 135 40.32 2.92 -2.11
C CYS A 135 39.12 1.99 -2.32
N ALA A 136 38.13 2.03 -1.42
CA ALA A 136 36.90 1.25 -1.54
C ALA A 136 36.00 1.74 -2.69
N ILE A 137 35.89 3.06 -2.91
CA ILE A 137 35.12 3.64 -4.02
C ILE A 137 35.85 3.36 -5.33
N ARG A 138 37.17 3.57 -5.37
CA ARG A 138 38.00 3.19 -6.52
C ARG A 138 37.85 1.71 -6.87
N HIS A 139 37.76 0.83 -5.87
CA HIS A 139 37.49 -0.59 -6.09
C HIS A 139 36.13 -0.82 -6.74
N LEU A 140 35.05 -0.21 -6.23
CA LEU A 140 33.72 -0.33 -6.84
C LEU A 140 33.72 0.17 -8.29
N ARG A 141 34.42 1.28 -8.57
CA ARG A 141 34.62 1.84 -9.91
C ARG A 141 35.37 0.86 -10.83
N GLU A 142 36.48 0.28 -10.38
CA GLU A 142 37.25 -0.75 -11.12
C GLU A 142 36.44 -2.03 -11.39
N PHE A 143 35.45 -2.33 -10.54
CA PHE A 143 34.54 -3.46 -10.66
C PHE A 143 33.14 -3.08 -11.21
N SER A 144 32.99 -1.91 -11.82
CA SER A 144 31.78 -1.49 -12.58
C SER A 144 31.39 -2.49 -13.68
N ASN A 145 32.36 -3.30 -14.15
CA ASN A 145 32.18 -4.40 -15.10
C ASN A 145 32.44 -5.79 -14.47
N PHE A 146 31.97 -6.04 -13.24
CA PHE A 146 32.30 -7.25 -12.48
C PHE A 146 31.94 -8.58 -13.16
N LEU A 147 30.93 -8.58 -14.05
CA LEU A 147 30.52 -9.77 -14.83
C LEU A 147 31.37 -10.01 -16.09
N ARG A 148 32.14 -9.02 -16.57
CA ARG A 148 32.82 -9.14 -17.86
C ARG A 148 34.05 -10.04 -17.72
N PRO A 149 34.17 -11.13 -18.50
CA PRO A 149 35.42 -11.87 -18.57
C PRO A 149 36.50 -10.95 -19.14
N ARG A 150 37.68 -10.95 -18.52
CA ARG A 150 38.82 -10.26 -19.12
C ARG A 150 39.25 -11.00 -20.38
N SER A 151 39.22 -10.29 -21.50
CA SER A 151 39.46 -10.82 -22.85
C SER A 151 40.79 -11.57 -22.95
N GLY A 152 40.72 -12.79 -23.50
CA GLY A 152 41.85 -13.69 -23.74
C GLY A 152 41.41 -15.16 -23.69
N LEU A 153 41.62 -15.90 -24.78
CA LEU A 153 41.24 -17.33 -24.90
C LEU A 153 42.00 -18.23 -23.91
N LEU A 154 43.20 -17.81 -23.47
CA LEU A 154 44.05 -18.51 -22.50
C LEU A 154 43.99 -17.90 -21.09
N ASN A 155 43.09 -16.93 -20.83
CA ASN A 155 42.96 -16.35 -19.50
C ASN A 155 42.23 -17.32 -18.56
N SER A 156 42.82 -17.57 -17.39
CA SER A 156 42.23 -18.41 -16.33
C SER A 156 40.78 -18.03 -15.97
N ASP A 157 40.40 -16.77 -16.18
CA ASP A 157 39.08 -16.28 -15.83
C ASP A 157 37.98 -16.75 -16.81
N THR A 158 38.25 -16.75 -18.11
CA THR A 158 37.35 -17.29 -19.14
C THR A 158 37.12 -18.79 -18.92
N GLY A 159 38.19 -19.53 -18.63
CA GLY A 159 38.12 -20.96 -18.30
C GLY A 159 37.26 -21.23 -17.05
N ARG A 160 37.34 -20.38 -16.02
CA ARG A 160 36.50 -20.50 -14.80
C ARG A 160 35.02 -20.26 -15.09
N ILE A 161 34.67 -19.30 -15.96
CA ILE A 161 33.27 -19.07 -16.35
C ILE A 161 32.74 -20.29 -17.10
N VAL A 162 33.46 -20.76 -18.13
CA VAL A 162 33.06 -21.94 -18.91
C VAL A 162 32.91 -23.16 -18.00
N ALA A 163 33.89 -23.43 -17.14
CA ALA A 163 33.82 -24.55 -16.19
C ALA A 163 32.64 -24.41 -15.22
N SER A 164 32.36 -23.21 -14.70
CA SER A 164 31.24 -22.99 -13.78
C SER A 164 29.89 -23.11 -14.47
N VAL A 165 29.76 -22.64 -15.70
CA VAL A 165 28.53 -22.76 -16.49
C VAL A 165 28.33 -24.22 -16.89
N SER A 166 29.34 -24.90 -17.42
CA SER A 166 29.25 -26.31 -17.81
C SER A 166 28.97 -27.24 -16.62
N SER A 167 29.65 -27.03 -15.48
CA SER A 167 29.40 -27.83 -14.26
C SER A 167 28.03 -27.57 -13.62
N ALA A 168 27.41 -26.43 -13.92
CA ALA A 168 26.03 -26.16 -13.57
C ALA A 168 25.05 -26.81 -14.57
N ILE A 169 25.21 -26.55 -15.87
CA ILE A 169 24.23 -26.95 -16.89
C ILE A 169 24.21 -28.47 -17.11
N ILE A 170 25.38 -29.11 -17.26
CA ILE A 170 25.45 -30.52 -17.68
C ILE A 170 24.71 -31.44 -16.69
N PRO A 171 24.93 -31.35 -15.37
CA PRO A 171 24.24 -32.22 -14.41
C PRO A 171 22.73 -31.98 -14.36
N SER A 172 22.27 -30.73 -14.46
CA SER A 172 20.83 -30.41 -14.49
C SER A 172 20.15 -30.90 -15.77
N LEU A 173 20.80 -30.72 -16.91
CA LEU A 173 20.28 -31.16 -18.19
C LEU A 173 20.22 -32.68 -18.25
N LEU A 174 21.25 -33.38 -17.75
CA LEU A 174 21.26 -34.83 -17.63
C LEU A 174 20.13 -35.32 -16.72
N ALA A 175 19.87 -34.65 -15.59
CA ALA A 175 18.77 -34.97 -14.68
C ALA A 175 17.39 -34.79 -15.33
N ALA A 176 17.21 -33.70 -16.09
CA ALA A 176 15.97 -33.45 -16.82
C ALA A 176 15.76 -34.48 -17.94
N LEU A 177 16.79 -34.77 -18.72
CA LEU A 177 16.76 -35.76 -19.80
C LEU A 177 16.57 -37.18 -19.27
N SER A 178 17.22 -37.56 -18.18
CA SER A 178 17.05 -38.88 -17.58
C SER A 178 15.62 -39.09 -17.11
N LEU A 179 15.00 -38.07 -16.52
CA LEU A 179 13.59 -38.12 -16.14
C LEU A 179 12.66 -38.23 -17.36
N LEU A 180 12.93 -37.50 -18.44
CA LEU A 180 12.17 -37.63 -19.70
C LEU A 180 12.32 -39.04 -20.29
N VAL A 181 13.54 -39.59 -20.33
CA VAL A 181 13.81 -40.96 -20.79
C VAL A 181 13.04 -41.96 -19.95
N LEU A 182 13.10 -41.88 -18.63
CA LEU A 182 12.34 -42.76 -17.73
C LEU A 182 10.83 -42.61 -17.93
N GLY A 183 10.33 -41.38 -18.15
CA GLY A 183 8.92 -41.14 -18.46
C GLY A 183 8.49 -41.82 -19.77
N VAL A 184 9.28 -41.68 -20.83
CA VAL A 184 9.03 -42.33 -22.13
C VAL A 184 9.17 -43.85 -22.02
N LEU A 185 10.15 -44.38 -21.28
CA LEU A 185 10.32 -45.82 -21.08
C LEU A 185 9.20 -46.42 -20.24
N ALA A 186 8.77 -45.74 -19.18
CA ALA A 186 7.61 -46.13 -18.39
C ALA A 186 6.36 -46.15 -19.26
N TRP A 187 6.19 -45.14 -20.12
CA TRP A 187 5.11 -45.09 -21.10
C TRP A 187 5.17 -46.26 -22.10
N VAL A 188 6.34 -46.50 -22.71
CA VAL A 188 6.53 -47.62 -23.65
C VAL A 188 6.26 -48.96 -22.96
N GLY A 189 6.70 -49.12 -21.70
CA GLY A 189 6.43 -50.29 -20.89
C GLY A 189 4.95 -50.49 -20.59
N LEU A 190 4.24 -49.42 -20.23
CA LEU A 190 2.79 -49.42 -20.02
C LEU A 190 2.04 -49.75 -21.33
N ALA A 191 2.43 -49.15 -22.45
CA ALA A 191 1.86 -49.42 -23.77
C ALA A 191 2.12 -50.88 -24.20
N TRP A 192 3.31 -51.41 -23.94
CA TRP A 192 3.66 -52.81 -24.21
C TRP A 192 2.87 -53.79 -23.36
N ALA A 193 2.79 -53.53 -22.05
CA ALA A 193 1.95 -54.29 -21.13
C ALA A 193 0.48 -54.25 -21.56
N ALA A 194 0.07 -53.15 -22.19
CA ALA A 194 -1.29 -53.00 -22.68
C ALA A 194 -1.57 -53.71 -24.03
N LEU A 195 -0.58 -53.86 -24.91
CA LEU A 195 -0.75 -54.32 -26.30
C LEU A 195 -0.38 -55.80 -26.56
N LEU A 196 0.49 -56.45 -25.76
CA LEU A 196 0.88 -57.86 -25.96
C LEU A 196 0.84 -58.76 -24.69
N PRO A 197 -0.32 -58.97 -24.04
CA PRO A 197 -0.34 -59.80 -22.83
C PRO A 197 -0.38 -61.32 -23.10
N GLY A 198 0.77 -61.99 -23.18
CA GLY A 198 0.84 -63.46 -23.13
C GLY A 198 1.94 -64.14 -23.96
N ARG A 199 2.81 -63.41 -24.67
CA ARG A 199 3.87 -64.02 -25.51
C ARG A 199 5.23 -63.31 -25.49
N VAL A 200 5.61 -62.63 -24.41
CA VAL A 200 6.96 -62.07 -24.30
C VAL A 200 7.61 -62.44 -22.97
N ALA A 201 8.56 -63.39 -23.06
CA ALA A 201 9.69 -63.42 -22.18
C ALA A 201 10.45 -62.10 -22.36
N TRP A 202 10.51 -61.27 -21.32
CA TRP A 202 11.50 -60.19 -21.27
C TRP A 202 12.89 -60.78 -21.55
N PRO A 203 13.84 -60.04 -22.14
CA PRO A 203 15.25 -60.45 -22.09
C PRO A 203 15.56 -60.76 -20.62
N GLY A 204 16.03 -61.97 -20.33
CA GLY A 204 15.82 -62.73 -19.07
C GLY A 204 16.28 -62.13 -17.73
N GLY A 205 16.57 -60.83 -17.63
CA GLY A 205 16.93 -60.15 -16.39
C GLY A 205 15.84 -59.26 -15.77
N PHE A 206 14.93 -58.67 -16.56
CA PHE A 206 14.08 -57.58 -16.03
C PHE A 206 12.76 -58.07 -15.40
N ALA A 207 12.21 -59.20 -15.86
CA ALA A 207 11.02 -59.83 -15.26
C ALA A 207 11.26 -60.26 -13.80
N ARG A 208 12.52 -60.47 -13.39
CA ARG A 208 12.88 -60.77 -12.01
C ARG A 208 12.91 -59.54 -11.10
N GLY A 209 12.96 -58.32 -11.63
CA GLY A 209 13.03 -57.06 -10.87
C GLY A 209 11.69 -56.33 -10.71
N LEU A 210 10.70 -56.61 -11.57
CA LEU A 210 9.38 -55.99 -11.53
C LEU A 210 8.55 -56.30 -10.26
N PRO A 211 8.61 -57.52 -9.67
CA PRO A 211 7.99 -57.79 -8.38
C PRO A 211 8.64 -57.00 -7.24
N TRP A 212 9.96 -56.74 -7.32
CA TRP A 212 10.68 -55.93 -6.34
C TRP A 212 10.32 -54.45 -6.45
N LEU A 213 10.10 -53.92 -7.65
CA LEU A 213 9.61 -52.54 -7.86
C LEU A 213 8.21 -52.30 -7.27
N LEU A 214 7.34 -53.32 -7.25
CA LEU A 214 6.02 -53.26 -6.59
C LEU A 214 6.09 -53.47 -5.07
N LEU A 215 7.17 -54.07 -4.56
CA LEU A 215 7.51 -54.17 -3.13
C LEU A 215 8.24 -52.92 -2.59
N PHE A 216 8.87 -52.12 -3.47
CA PHE A 216 9.63 -50.90 -3.13
C PHE A 216 8.82 -49.59 -3.20
N VAL A 217 7.49 -49.67 -3.28
CA VAL A 217 6.59 -48.57 -2.92
C VAL A 217 6.08 -48.85 -1.52
N PRO A 218 6.67 -48.30 -0.43
CA PRO A 218 6.20 -48.63 0.90
C PRO A 218 4.76 -48.13 1.11
N PRO A 219 3.89 -48.96 1.71
CA PRO A 219 2.56 -48.60 2.15
C PRO A 219 2.65 -47.74 3.43
N LEU A 220 3.20 -46.53 3.36
CA LEU A 220 3.27 -45.61 4.51
C LEU A 220 1.92 -44.96 4.86
N TRP A 221 0.90 -45.13 4.03
CA TRP A 221 -0.45 -44.64 4.29
C TRP A 221 -1.40 -45.71 4.86
N ALA A 222 -0.98 -46.98 4.85
CA ALA A 222 -1.85 -48.13 5.08
C ALA A 222 -1.61 -48.88 6.41
N TRP A 223 -0.70 -48.40 7.27
CA TRP A 223 -0.52 -48.96 8.62
C TRP A 223 -1.52 -48.40 9.66
N ARG A 224 -2.30 -47.37 9.30
CA ARG A 224 -3.20 -46.67 10.24
C ARG A 224 -4.69 -47.00 10.16
N ARG A 225 -5.14 -47.87 9.25
CA ARG A 225 -6.58 -48.23 9.15
C ARG A 225 -6.77 -49.74 8.94
N LYS A 226 -7.19 -50.40 10.02
CA LYS A 226 -7.61 -51.81 10.11
C LYS A 226 -8.89 -52.04 9.30
N ARG A 227 -8.79 -52.57 8.07
CA ARG A 227 -9.86 -53.35 7.41
C ARG A 227 -9.24 -54.19 6.29
N LEU A 228 -9.05 -55.47 6.59
CA LEU A 228 -8.31 -56.47 5.81
C LEU A 228 -9.14 -57.05 4.64
N GLU A 229 -10.46 -57.00 4.73
CA GLU A 229 -11.38 -57.71 3.81
C GLU A 229 -11.52 -57.04 2.43
N ALA A 230 -11.42 -55.70 2.35
CA ALA A 230 -11.47 -54.98 1.07
C ALA A 230 -10.18 -55.14 0.23
N ARG A 231 -9.06 -55.49 0.88
CA ARG A 231 -7.75 -55.64 0.21
C ARG A 231 -7.59 -57.03 -0.43
N LEU A 232 -8.21 -58.06 0.14
CA LEU A 232 -8.17 -59.41 -0.42
C LEU A 232 -9.12 -59.55 -1.62
N ALA A 233 -10.29 -58.90 -1.59
CA ALA A 233 -11.24 -58.90 -2.70
C ALA A 233 -10.73 -58.16 -3.95
N ALA A 234 -10.00 -57.04 -3.76
CA ALA A 234 -9.38 -56.32 -4.88
C ALA A 234 -8.17 -57.07 -5.47
N CYS A 235 -7.37 -57.75 -4.63
CA CYS A 235 -6.25 -58.58 -5.07
C CYS A 235 -6.70 -59.81 -5.88
N ALA A 236 -7.83 -60.43 -5.54
CA ALA A 236 -8.40 -61.55 -6.29
C ALA A 236 -8.97 -61.12 -7.66
N GLY A 237 -9.56 -59.92 -7.76
CA GLY A 237 -10.02 -59.36 -9.04
C GLY A 237 -8.87 -58.92 -9.97
N LEU A 238 -7.73 -58.51 -9.40
CA LEU A 238 -6.53 -58.09 -10.14
C LEU A 238 -5.72 -59.27 -10.70
N LEU A 239 -5.84 -60.47 -10.14
CA LEU A 239 -5.16 -61.68 -10.63
C LEU A 239 -5.87 -62.34 -11.83
N GLY A 240 -7.19 -62.12 -12.00
CA GLY A 240 -7.98 -62.76 -13.06
C GLY A 240 -7.96 -62.06 -14.43
N ALA A 241 -7.48 -60.81 -14.55
CA ALA A 241 -7.55 -60.04 -15.81
C ALA A 241 -6.22 -60.01 -16.61
N LEU A 242 -5.23 -60.81 -16.19
CA LEU A 242 -3.99 -61.06 -16.92
C LEU A 242 -4.21 -62.12 -18.01
N CYS A 243 -4.58 -61.70 -19.23
CA CYS A 243 -4.07 -62.21 -20.53
C CYS A 243 -4.85 -61.57 -21.71
N LEU A 244 -4.10 -60.99 -22.65
CA LEU A 244 -4.40 -60.26 -23.88
C LEU A 244 -5.45 -59.13 -23.94
N ARG A 245 -6.46 -59.05 -23.06
CA ARG A 245 -7.45 -57.94 -23.00
C ARG A 245 -7.19 -56.90 -21.90
N GLY A 246 -6.24 -57.16 -21.01
CA GLY A 246 -6.03 -56.42 -19.77
C GLY A 246 -5.52 -54.98 -19.93
N GLY A 247 -4.90 -54.60 -21.04
CA GLY A 247 -4.29 -53.27 -21.22
C GLY A 247 -5.25 -52.12 -21.41
N LEU A 248 -6.08 -52.25 -22.44
CA LEU A 248 -7.19 -51.33 -22.70
C LEU A 248 -8.20 -51.38 -21.56
N LEU A 249 -8.49 -52.58 -21.03
CA LEU A 249 -9.34 -52.75 -19.86
C LEU A 249 -8.74 -52.06 -18.62
N LEU A 250 -7.42 -52.12 -18.41
CA LEU A 250 -6.73 -51.43 -17.31
C LEU A 250 -6.78 -49.92 -17.50
N LEU A 251 -6.58 -49.40 -18.72
CA LEU A 251 -6.77 -47.98 -19.01
C LEU A 251 -8.21 -47.54 -18.73
N PHE A 252 -9.20 -48.33 -19.15
CA PHE A 252 -10.62 -48.04 -18.88
C PHE A 252 -10.97 -48.17 -17.39
N VAL A 253 -10.37 -49.11 -16.67
CA VAL A 253 -10.50 -49.27 -15.21
C VAL A 253 -9.79 -48.14 -14.47
N LEU A 254 -8.62 -47.68 -14.94
CA LEU A 254 -7.91 -46.53 -14.38
C LEU A 254 -8.68 -45.24 -14.62
N THR A 255 -9.27 -45.05 -15.81
CA THR A 255 -10.20 -43.94 -16.07
C THR A 255 -11.44 -44.05 -15.18
N ALA A 256 -11.99 -45.25 -14.96
CA ALA A 256 -13.09 -45.47 -14.01
C ALA A 256 -12.71 -45.10 -12.57
N VAL A 257 -11.50 -45.47 -12.14
CA VAL A 257 -10.94 -45.15 -10.83
C VAL A 257 -10.66 -43.65 -10.71
N GLU A 258 -10.13 -43.00 -11.73
CA GLU A 258 -9.89 -41.56 -11.76
C GLU A 258 -11.21 -40.77 -11.70
N LEU A 259 -12.20 -41.18 -12.51
CA LEU A 259 -13.55 -40.62 -12.49
C LEU A 259 -14.17 -40.75 -11.08
N THR A 260 -14.07 -41.92 -10.45
CA THR A 260 -14.66 -42.17 -9.12
C THR A 260 -13.89 -41.51 -7.96
N GLN A 261 -12.54 -41.49 -8.00
CA GLN A 261 -11.71 -40.85 -6.98
C GLN A 261 -11.77 -39.32 -7.05
N GLY A 262 -11.77 -38.75 -8.27
CA GLY A 262 -11.93 -37.31 -8.46
C GLY A 262 -13.24 -36.79 -7.88
N GLU A 263 -14.33 -37.56 -8.03
CA GLU A 263 -15.61 -37.24 -7.41
C GLU A 263 -15.61 -37.42 -5.89
N TRP A 264 -14.98 -38.48 -5.36
CA TRP A 264 -14.87 -38.69 -3.91
C TRP A 264 -14.11 -37.56 -3.21
N TRP A 265 -13.03 -37.07 -3.80
CA TRP A 265 -12.22 -35.97 -3.26
C TRP A 265 -12.93 -34.62 -3.30
N TRP A 266 -13.64 -34.31 -4.38
CA TRP A 266 -14.45 -33.10 -4.48
C TRP A 266 -15.54 -33.08 -3.41
N ARG A 267 -16.29 -34.18 -3.27
CA ARG A 267 -17.37 -34.31 -2.29
C ARG A 267 -16.87 -34.12 -0.86
N ARG A 268 -15.67 -34.63 -0.56
CA ARG A 268 -15.03 -34.47 0.75
C ARG A 268 -14.55 -33.04 1.02
N ARG A 269 -14.33 -32.22 -0.01
CA ARG A 269 -13.91 -30.82 0.12
C ARG A 269 -15.09 -29.87 0.24
N GLU A 270 -16.16 -30.05 -0.53
CA GLU A 270 -17.33 -29.16 -0.47
C GLU A 270 -18.27 -29.47 0.70
N LEU A 271 -18.53 -30.75 1.02
CA LEU A 271 -19.36 -31.13 2.19
C LEU A 271 -18.59 -31.09 3.52
N ALA A 272 -17.37 -30.57 3.53
CA ALA A 272 -16.64 -30.28 4.76
C ALA A 272 -17.05 -28.94 5.41
N GLN A 273 -17.99 -28.20 4.82
CA GLN A 273 -18.68 -27.14 5.53
C GLN A 273 -19.69 -27.75 6.52
N PRO A 274 -19.51 -27.56 7.84
CA PRO A 274 -20.43 -28.10 8.83
C PRO A 274 -21.65 -27.17 8.89
N GLY A 275 -22.73 -27.49 8.19
CA GLY A 275 -23.92 -26.63 8.23
C GLY A 275 -25.20 -27.18 7.61
N GLU A 276 -25.18 -27.62 6.35
CA GLU A 276 -26.44 -27.86 5.62
C GLU A 276 -26.58 -29.28 5.06
N ASP A 277 -27.65 -29.92 5.51
CA ASP A 277 -28.46 -31.01 4.95
C ASP A 277 -27.82 -32.31 4.44
N ARG A 278 -28.01 -33.33 5.28
CA ARG A 278 -27.72 -34.76 5.06
C ARG A 278 -28.70 -35.50 4.14
N LEU A 279 -29.58 -34.82 3.39
CA LEU A 279 -30.65 -35.50 2.63
C LEU A 279 -30.79 -34.96 1.21
N SER A 280 -29.89 -35.38 0.32
CA SER A 280 -30.29 -35.73 -1.05
C SER A 280 -29.49 -36.94 -1.53
N ALA A 281 -29.94 -38.13 -1.17
CA ALA A 281 -29.47 -39.39 -1.74
C ALA A 281 -29.61 -39.41 -3.29
N GLU A 282 -30.50 -38.57 -3.82
CA GLU A 282 -30.78 -38.40 -5.26
C GLU A 282 -29.57 -37.96 -6.09
N GLY A 283 -28.68 -37.11 -5.56
CA GLY A 283 -27.47 -36.70 -6.29
C GLY A 283 -26.50 -37.86 -6.49
N SER A 284 -26.19 -38.61 -5.43
CA SER A 284 -25.17 -39.67 -5.46
C SER A 284 -25.46 -40.80 -6.45
N GLY A 285 -26.74 -41.16 -6.63
CA GLY A 285 -27.13 -42.19 -7.58
C GLY A 285 -26.89 -41.76 -9.02
N ALA A 286 -27.22 -40.52 -9.35
CA ALA A 286 -27.09 -40.01 -10.71
C ALA A 286 -25.63 -39.70 -11.12
N TYR A 287 -24.76 -39.38 -10.14
CA TYR A 287 -23.31 -39.22 -10.37
C TYR A 287 -22.60 -40.55 -10.60
N LEU A 288 -22.93 -41.57 -9.80
CA LEU A 288 -22.42 -42.93 -9.99
C LEU A 288 -22.90 -43.46 -11.35
N LEU A 289 -24.15 -43.17 -11.70
CA LEU A 289 -24.71 -43.48 -13.01
C LEU A 289 -23.92 -42.80 -14.14
N ALA A 290 -23.60 -41.50 -14.04
CA ALA A 290 -22.80 -40.81 -15.05
C ALA A 290 -21.40 -41.42 -15.23
N ALA A 291 -20.73 -41.78 -14.13
CA ALA A 291 -19.43 -42.46 -14.16
C ALA A 291 -19.53 -43.88 -14.75
N VAL A 292 -20.57 -44.64 -14.38
CA VAL A 292 -20.82 -45.99 -14.92
C VAL A 292 -21.19 -45.94 -16.41
N CYS A 293 -22.01 -44.98 -16.83
CA CYS A 293 -22.35 -44.73 -18.24
C CYS A 293 -21.11 -44.31 -19.04
N ALA A 294 -20.29 -43.40 -18.51
CA ALA A 294 -19.03 -42.99 -19.13
C ALA A 294 -18.09 -44.19 -19.35
N VAL A 295 -17.94 -45.05 -18.34
CA VAL A 295 -17.12 -46.26 -18.42
C VAL A 295 -17.72 -47.28 -19.38
N GLY A 296 -19.03 -47.53 -19.30
CA GLY A 296 -19.74 -48.46 -20.19
C GLY A 296 -19.67 -48.04 -21.66
N LEU A 297 -19.90 -46.75 -21.95
CA LEU A 297 -19.76 -46.19 -23.32
C LEU A 297 -18.32 -46.26 -23.81
N THR A 298 -17.35 -45.94 -22.95
CA THR A 298 -15.93 -46.03 -23.32
C THR A 298 -15.51 -47.46 -23.64
N VAL A 299 -15.94 -48.44 -22.83
CA VAL A 299 -15.66 -49.87 -23.07
C VAL A 299 -16.40 -50.35 -24.33
N GLY A 300 -17.65 -49.94 -24.53
CA GLY A 300 -18.45 -50.27 -25.72
C GLY A 300 -17.84 -49.74 -27.02
N PHE A 301 -17.51 -48.46 -27.06
CA PHE A 301 -16.81 -47.87 -28.22
C PHE A 301 -15.40 -48.45 -28.37
N GLY A 302 -14.69 -48.71 -27.27
CA GLY A 302 -13.39 -49.38 -27.28
C GLY A 302 -13.42 -50.76 -27.95
N GLY A 303 -14.50 -51.53 -27.75
CA GLY A 303 -14.74 -52.81 -28.43
C GLY A 303 -15.10 -52.66 -29.91
N LEU A 304 -15.87 -51.64 -30.27
CA LEU A 304 -16.25 -51.31 -31.66
C LEU A 304 -15.07 -50.86 -32.52
N PHE A 305 -14.12 -50.14 -31.93
CA PHE A 305 -12.96 -49.59 -32.64
C PHE A 305 -11.68 -50.44 -32.50
N ALA A 306 -11.72 -51.55 -31.75
CA ALA A 306 -10.61 -52.49 -31.63
C ALA A 306 -10.48 -53.37 -32.89
N PRO A 307 -9.26 -53.62 -33.41
CA PRO A 307 -9.08 -54.44 -34.61
C PRO A 307 -9.40 -55.92 -34.37
N ALA A 308 -10.03 -56.58 -35.36
CA ALA A 308 -10.31 -58.02 -35.34
C ALA A 308 -9.00 -58.85 -35.40
N ALA A 309 -8.95 -59.93 -34.63
CA ALA A 309 -7.73 -60.62 -34.21
C ALA A 309 -7.13 -61.64 -35.21
N SER A 310 -7.12 -61.38 -36.52
CA SER A 310 -6.54 -62.33 -37.50
C SER A 310 -5.39 -61.76 -38.36
N ALA A 311 -4.23 -62.44 -38.24
CA ALA A 311 -2.99 -62.43 -39.01
C ALA A 311 -2.01 -61.21 -38.94
N PRO A 312 -0.69 -61.45 -38.84
CA PRO A 312 0.33 -60.45 -38.59
C PRO A 312 0.83 -59.85 -39.92
N ASP A 313 0.33 -58.68 -40.28
CA ASP A 313 0.99 -57.85 -41.28
C ASP A 313 1.14 -56.43 -40.75
N VAL A 314 2.39 -55.99 -40.60
CA VAL A 314 2.80 -54.74 -39.94
C VAL A 314 2.72 -53.58 -40.95
N SER A 315 1.62 -53.49 -41.68
CA SER A 315 1.32 -52.33 -42.53
C SER A 315 0.81 -51.18 -41.67
N GLY A 316 1.37 -49.98 -41.89
CA GLY A 316 1.31 -48.84 -40.96
C GLY A 316 -0.09 -48.40 -40.51
N TRP A 317 -1.14 -48.71 -41.27
CA TRP A 317 -2.52 -48.30 -40.98
C TRP A 317 -3.14 -49.00 -39.77
N ARG A 318 -2.84 -50.29 -39.53
CA ARG A 318 -3.42 -51.04 -38.38
C ARG A 318 -2.84 -50.58 -37.04
N VAL A 319 -1.54 -50.26 -37.03
CA VAL A 319 -0.85 -49.70 -35.86
C VAL A 319 -1.35 -48.28 -35.56
N LEU A 320 -1.52 -47.45 -36.59
CA LEU A 320 -2.17 -46.13 -36.50
C LEU A 320 -3.55 -46.23 -35.86
N ARG A 321 -4.41 -47.15 -36.33
CA ARG A 321 -5.76 -47.35 -35.81
C ARG A 321 -5.73 -47.77 -34.34
N ALA A 322 -4.91 -48.75 -33.96
CA ALA A 322 -4.80 -49.23 -32.58
C ALA A 322 -4.25 -48.17 -31.59
N LEU A 323 -3.33 -47.30 -32.04
CA LEU A 323 -2.72 -46.25 -31.22
C LEU A 323 -3.75 -45.18 -30.82
N PHE A 324 -4.66 -44.83 -31.74
CA PHE A 324 -5.69 -43.81 -31.53
C PHE A 324 -7.02 -44.38 -30.99
N THR A 325 -7.23 -45.70 -30.98
CA THR A 325 -8.45 -46.34 -30.46
C THR A 325 -8.90 -45.82 -29.09
N PRO A 326 -8.03 -45.63 -28.07
CA PRO A 326 -8.45 -45.09 -26.77
C PRO A 326 -8.93 -43.64 -26.85
N ALA A 327 -8.24 -42.79 -27.61
CA ALA A 327 -8.63 -41.39 -27.80
C ALA A 327 -9.98 -41.27 -28.53
N VAL A 328 -10.19 -42.12 -29.55
CA VAL A 328 -11.47 -42.18 -30.28
C VAL A 328 -12.58 -42.73 -29.39
N ALA A 329 -12.31 -43.76 -28.57
CA ALA A 329 -13.29 -44.33 -27.67
C ALA A 329 -13.73 -43.35 -26.56
N TRP A 330 -12.78 -42.63 -25.95
CA TRP A 330 -13.10 -41.58 -24.97
C TRP A 330 -13.80 -40.38 -25.63
N GLY A 331 -13.39 -39.98 -26.83
CA GLY A 331 -14.04 -38.92 -27.60
C GLY A 331 -15.47 -39.28 -28.02
N ALA A 332 -15.70 -40.52 -28.45
CA ALA A 332 -17.03 -41.04 -28.80
C ALA A 332 -17.92 -41.20 -27.56
N ALA A 333 -17.37 -41.68 -26.44
CA ALA A 333 -18.09 -41.74 -25.16
C ALA A 333 -18.49 -40.34 -24.67
N ALA A 334 -17.58 -39.36 -24.75
CA ALA A 334 -17.89 -37.97 -24.46
C ALA A 334 -18.97 -37.41 -25.39
N GLY A 335 -18.87 -37.68 -26.70
CA GLY A 335 -19.88 -37.30 -27.70
C GLY A 335 -21.26 -37.91 -27.42
N ALA A 336 -21.32 -39.18 -27.01
CA ALA A 336 -22.55 -39.86 -26.63
C ALA A 336 -23.16 -39.29 -25.33
N LEU A 337 -22.33 -38.91 -24.35
CA LEU A 337 -22.79 -38.22 -23.14
C LEU A 337 -23.26 -36.79 -23.43
N ILE A 338 -22.64 -36.08 -24.38
CA ILE A 338 -23.08 -34.76 -24.86
C ILE A 338 -24.43 -34.87 -25.58
N LEU A 339 -24.60 -35.88 -26.44
CA LEU A 339 -25.86 -36.15 -27.14
C LEU A 339 -26.95 -36.57 -26.15
N GLY A 340 -26.64 -37.44 -25.18
CA GLY A 340 -27.54 -37.80 -24.10
C GLY A 340 -27.96 -36.58 -23.29
N ARG A 341 -27.01 -35.74 -22.87
CA ARG A 341 -27.28 -34.46 -22.20
C ARG A 341 -28.25 -33.58 -23.03
N PHE A 342 -28.03 -33.47 -24.33
CA PHE A 342 -28.88 -32.67 -25.22
C PHE A 342 -30.31 -33.24 -25.34
N LEU A 343 -30.45 -34.56 -25.44
CA LEU A 343 -31.75 -35.23 -25.52
C LEU A 343 -32.53 -35.20 -24.20
N PHE A 344 -31.83 -35.22 -23.06
CA PHE A 344 -32.43 -35.25 -21.72
C PHE A 344 -32.48 -33.88 -21.02
N SER A 345 -32.05 -32.79 -21.67
CA SER A 345 -32.04 -31.44 -21.07
C SER A 345 -33.43 -30.91 -20.72
N ASN A 346 -34.48 -31.42 -21.37
CA ASN A 346 -35.86 -30.96 -21.18
C ASN A 346 -36.63 -31.70 -20.07
N LEU A 347 -36.02 -32.69 -19.40
CA LEU A 347 -36.68 -33.49 -18.36
C LEU A 347 -36.58 -32.88 -16.94
N GLY A 348 -35.81 -31.81 -16.76
CA GLY A 348 -35.75 -31.08 -15.50
C GLY A 348 -36.86 -30.03 -15.39
N ARG A 349 -38.01 -30.38 -14.82
CA ARG A 349 -39.05 -29.40 -14.44
C ARG A 349 -38.73 -28.83 -13.05
N GLY A 350 -37.93 -27.77 -12.98
CA GLY A 350 -37.61 -27.04 -11.75
C GLY A 350 -36.67 -25.84 -12.01
N SER A 351 -36.68 -24.83 -11.14
CA SER A 351 -35.87 -23.59 -11.26
C SER A 351 -34.36 -23.78 -11.00
N GLY A 352 -33.94 -24.95 -10.50
CA GLY A 352 -32.54 -25.30 -10.27
C GLY A 352 -32.05 -26.35 -11.27
N GLN A 353 -30.80 -26.21 -11.74
CA GLN A 353 -30.16 -27.24 -12.56
C GLN A 353 -30.07 -28.57 -11.79
N PRO A 354 -30.56 -29.69 -12.36
CA PRO A 354 -30.49 -30.99 -11.71
C PRO A 354 -29.04 -31.39 -11.40
N SER A 355 -28.82 -31.86 -10.17
CA SER A 355 -27.51 -32.29 -9.65
C SER A 355 -26.79 -33.26 -10.61
N TRP A 356 -27.52 -34.17 -11.26
CA TRP A 356 -26.98 -35.13 -12.22
C TRP A 356 -26.26 -34.51 -13.42
N MET A 357 -26.67 -33.32 -13.89
CA MET A 357 -26.04 -32.65 -15.05
C MET A 357 -24.57 -32.29 -14.80
N TYR A 358 -24.23 -31.85 -13.58
CA TYR A 358 -22.85 -31.55 -13.19
C TYR A 358 -21.93 -32.78 -13.26
N GLY A 359 -22.48 -33.97 -13.00
CA GLY A 359 -21.79 -35.25 -13.09
C GLY A 359 -21.40 -35.58 -14.52
N PHE A 360 -22.35 -35.42 -15.43
CA PHE A 360 -22.13 -35.63 -16.86
C PHE A 360 -21.13 -34.61 -17.42
N GLU A 361 -21.20 -33.33 -17.06
CA GLU A 361 -20.23 -32.31 -17.53
C GLU A 361 -18.78 -32.63 -17.12
N ARG A 362 -18.57 -33.06 -15.87
CA ARG A 362 -17.24 -33.46 -15.41
C ARG A 362 -16.75 -34.74 -16.07
N ALA A 363 -17.63 -35.73 -16.24
CA ALA A 363 -17.30 -36.96 -16.94
C ALA A 363 -16.90 -36.66 -18.39
N ILE A 364 -17.67 -35.81 -19.09
CA ILE A 364 -17.38 -35.34 -20.46
C ILE A 364 -16.02 -34.62 -20.50
N SER A 365 -15.79 -33.65 -19.60
CA SER A 365 -14.54 -32.87 -19.56
C SER A 365 -13.31 -33.75 -19.31
N ARG A 366 -13.40 -34.70 -18.37
CA ARG A 366 -12.32 -35.65 -18.09
C ARG A 366 -12.08 -36.59 -19.27
N LEU A 367 -13.13 -37.16 -19.87
CA LEU A 367 -13.01 -38.00 -21.06
C LEU A 367 -12.38 -37.27 -22.25
N LEU A 368 -12.78 -36.01 -22.51
CA LEU A 368 -12.20 -35.18 -23.57
C LEU A 368 -10.73 -34.85 -23.28
N THR A 369 -10.39 -34.56 -22.02
CA THR A 369 -9.00 -34.29 -21.60
C THR A 369 -8.13 -35.53 -21.76
N SER A 370 -8.61 -36.70 -21.31
CA SER A 370 -7.94 -37.99 -21.50
C SER A 370 -7.78 -38.34 -22.98
N ALA A 371 -8.81 -38.09 -23.80
CA ALA A 371 -8.76 -38.27 -25.25
C ALA A 371 -7.70 -37.37 -25.91
N ALA A 372 -7.66 -36.08 -25.56
CA ALA A 372 -6.72 -35.12 -26.11
C ALA A 372 -5.27 -35.41 -25.71
N LEU A 373 -5.02 -35.73 -24.42
CA LEU A 373 -3.70 -36.12 -23.92
C LEU A 373 -3.18 -37.36 -24.63
N TRP A 374 -4.04 -38.37 -24.82
CA TRP A 374 -3.68 -39.60 -25.50
C TRP A 374 -3.44 -39.39 -27.00
N ALA A 375 -4.29 -38.62 -27.68
CA ALA A 375 -4.11 -38.27 -29.08
C ALA A 375 -2.81 -37.48 -29.31
N GLY A 376 -2.47 -36.55 -28.42
CA GLY A 376 -1.21 -35.81 -28.47
C GLY A 376 0.01 -36.72 -28.33
N MET A 377 -0.03 -37.65 -27.37
CA MET A 377 1.06 -38.60 -27.13
C MET A 377 1.21 -39.63 -28.27
N ALA A 378 0.10 -40.12 -28.81
CA ALA A 378 0.06 -40.96 -30.00
C ALA A 378 0.66 -40.24 -31.23
N SER A 379 0.34 -38.95 -31.40
CA SER A 379 0.87 -38.11 -32.49
C SER A 379 2.37 -37.85 -32.35
N CYS A 380 2.87 -37.59 -31.13
CA CYS A 380 4.31 -37.45 -30.85
C CYS A 380 5.09 -38.74 -31.16
N TRP A 381 4.50 -39.90 -30.85
CA TRP A 381 5.08 -41.19 -31.19
C TRP A 381 5.18 -41.40 -32.71
N LEU A 382 4.13 -41.05 -33.45
CA LEU A 382 4.12 -41.11 -34.92
C LEU A 382 5.10 -40.12 -35.56
N ALA A 383 5.21 -38.90 -35.01
CA ALA A 383 6.20 -37.92 -35.43
C ALA A 383 7.62 -38.44 -35.22
N GLY A 384 7.90 -39.10 -34.09
CA GLY A 384 9.16 -39.77 -33.82
C GLY A 384 9.46 -40.91 -34.81
N ALA A 385 8.47 -41.76 -35.11
CA ALA A 385 8.60 -42.85 -36.07
C ALA A 385 8.75 -42.37 -37.53
N TRP A 386 8.10 -41.26 -37.90
CA TRP A 386 8.24 -40.63 -39.21
C TRP A 386 9.63 -39.97 -39.37
N LEU A 387 10.07 -39.25 -38.34
CA LEU A 387 11.38 -38.61 -38.30
C LEU A 387 12.51 -39.65 -38.39
N GLN A 388 12.35 -40.80 -37.74
CA GLN A 388 13.25 -41.95 -37.84
C GLN A 388 13.43 -42.45 -39.27
N ARG A 389 12.34 -42.62 -40.05
CA ARG A 389 12.42 -43.06 -41.46
C ARG A 389 13.13 -42.06 -42.37
N LYS A 390 13.05 -40.77 -42.03
CA LYS A 390 13.76 -39.68 -42.73
C LYS A 390 15.24 -39.60 -42.34
N LEU A 391 15.59 -39.91 -41.09
CA LEU A 391 16.96 -39.82 -40.56
C LEU A 391 17.81 -41.09 -40.71
N SER A 392 17.21 -42.24 -41.01
CA SER A 392 17.92 -43.53 -41.17
C SER A 392 18.82 -43.63 -42.42
N GLY A 393 19.13 -42.52 -43.10
CA GLY A 393 19.95 -42.48 -44.32
C GLY A 393 21.00 -41.36 -44.40
N SER A 394 21.27 -40.58 -43.34
CA SER A 394 22.35 -39.56 -43.40
C SER A 394 23.11 -39.37 -42.08
N PRO A 395 24.43 -39.07 -42.11
CA PRO A 395 25.28 -38.88 -40.93
C PRO A 395 25.04 -37.57 -40.15
N LEU A 396 23.94 -36.86 -40.41
CA LEU A 396 23.62 -35.55 -39.83
C LEU A 396 23.05 -35.58 -38.39
N SER A 397 22.97 -36.75 -37.74
CA SER A 397 22.27 -36.93 -36.47
C SER A 397 22.95 -36.28 -35.26
N THR A 398 24.26 -36.01 -35.30
CA THR A 398 25.00 -35.34 -34.22
C THR A 398 25.20 -33.85 -34.45
N VAL A 399 25.38 -33.41 -35.70
CA VAL A 399 25.57 -31.99 -36.04
C VAL A 399 24.27 -31.20 -35.89
N GLY A 400 23.14 -31.76 -36.30
CA GLY A 400 21.83 -31.12 -36.23
C GLY A 400 21.39 -30.75 -34.80
N LEU A 401 21.64 -31.63 -33.84
CA LEU A 401 21.30 -31.42 -32.42
C LEU A 401 22.18 -30.34 -31.78
N ALA A 402 23.47 -30.29 -32.13
CA ALA A 402 24.39 -29.25 -31.67
C ALA A 402 24.05 -27.87 -32.27
N THR A 403 23.77 -27.79 -33.58
CA THR A 403 23.31 -26.55 -34.23
C THR A 403 21.95 -26.10 -33.71
N PHE A 404 21.07 -27.04 -33.34
CA PHE A 404 19.78 -26.73 -32.74
C PHE A 404 19.94 -26.14 -31.33
N ILE A 405 20.82 -26.71 -30.50
CA ILE A 405 21.13 -26.19 -29.16
C ILE A 405 21.81 -24.80 -29.25
N SER A 406 22.74 -24.59 -30.20
CA SER A 406 23.40 -23.29 -30.38
C SER A 406 22.46 -22.21 -30.93
N SER A 407 21.59 -22.54 -31.89
CA SER A 407 20.58 -21.60 -32.40
C SER A 407 19.49 -21.31 -31.36
N LEU A 408 19.13 -22.30 -30.56
CA LEU A 408 18.25 -22.17 -29.39
C LEU A 408 18.84 -21.21 -28.34
N MET A 409 20.11 -21.38 -27.96
CA MET A 409 20.78 -20.48 -27.03
C MET A 409 20.89 -19.05 -27.59
N ALA A 410 21.11 -18.90 -28.90
CA ALA A 410 21.13 -17.59 -29.55
C ALA A 410 19.74 -16.91 -29.60
N VAL A 411 18.66 -17.67 -29.76
CA VAL A 411 17.28 -17.15 -29.75
C VAL A 411 16.83 -16.82 -28.32
N LEU A 412 17.17 -17.65 -27.31
CA LEU A 412 16.90 -17.34 -25.90
C LEU A 412 17.70 -16.11 -25.43
N ALA A 413 18.96 -15.98 -25.85
CA ALA A 413 19.79 -14.80 -25.58
C ALA A 413 19.28 -13.53 -26.32
N ARG A 414 18.69 -13.65 -27.52
CA ARG A 414 18.01 -12.54 -28.19
C ARG A 414 16.65 -12.20 -27.57
N GLY A 415 15.91 -13.20 -27.07
CA GLY A 415 14.67 -13.02 -26.33
C GLY A 415 14.87 -12.18 -25.07
N GLN A 416 16.01 -12.33 -24.41
CA GLN A 416 16.42 -11.49 -23.27
C GLN A 416 16.43 -9.98 -23.60
N LYS A 417 16.90 -9.60 -24.80
CA LYS A 417 16.95 -8.20 -25.27
C LYS A 417 15.57 -7.60 -25.55
N LEU A 418 14.56 -8.46 -25.75
CA LEU A 418 13.15 -8.07 -25.96
C LEU A 418 12.36 -8.04 -24.64
N ILE A 419 12.74 -8.84 -23.64
CA ILE A 419 12.14 -8.88 -22.31
C ILE A 419 12.60 -7.67 -21.45
N SER A 420 13.77 -7.10 -21.75
CA SER A 420 14.33 -5.92 -21.04
C SER A 420 13.70 -4.59 -21.44
N HIS A 421 12.79 -4.57 -22.43
CA HIS A 421 11.93 -3.43 -22.73
C HIS A 421 10.56 -3.65 -22.07
N GLN A 422 10.35 -3.07 -20.90
CA GLN A 422 9.00 -2.84 -20.38
C GLN A 422 8.57 -1.42 -20.79
N PRO A 423 7.49 -1.26 -21.58
CA PRO A 423 6.79 0.01 -21.69
C PRO A 423 5.82 0.16 -20.51
N SER A 424 5.83 1.34 -19.88
CA SER A 424 5.23 1.61 -18.58
C SER A 424 3.77 2.09 -18.67
N ARG A 425 2.96 1.57 -19.62
CA ARG A 425 1.55 2.00 -19.76
C ARG A 425 0.58 0.82 -19.76
N PRO A 426 -0.54 0.88 -19.01
CA PRO A 426 -1.75 0.14 -19.33
C PRO A 426 -2.50 0.86 -20.46
N ALA A 427 -1.80 1.26 -21.53
CA ALA A 427 -2.46 1.46 -22.81
C ALA A 427 -2.65 0.07 -23.41
N LEU A 428 -3.78 -0.19 -24.07
CA LEU A 428 -4.03 -1.40 -24.87
C LEU A 428 -2.70 -1.87 -25.49
N PRO A 429 -2.08 -2.97 -24.99
CA PRO A 429 -0.68 -3.22 -25.29
C PRO A 429 -0.52 -3.28 -26.80
N GLY A 430 0.46 -2.56 -27.34
CA GLY A 430 0.70 -2.53 -28.78
C GLY A 430 0.79 -3.96 -29.29
N LYS A 431 0.37 -4.23 -30.54
CA LYS A 431 0.31 -5.61 -31.08
C LYS A 431 1.59 -6.40 -30.73
N ARG A 432 2.77 -5.78 -30.88
CA ARG A 432 4.09 -6.36 -30.58
C ARG A 432 4.28 -6.82 -29.13
N GLU A 433 3.88 -6.03 -28.14
CA GLU A 433 4.08 -6.34 -26.71
C GLU A 433 3.15 -7.45 -26.21
N ARG A 434 1.95 -7.59 -26.79
CA ARG A 434 1.06 -8.74 -26.54
C ARG A 434 1.67 -10.05 -27.02
N TRP A 435 2.41 -10.01 -28.13
CA TRP A 435 2.97 -11.20 -28.75
C TRP A 435 4.26 -11.70 -28.08
N ILE A 436 5.03 -10.87 -27.37
CA ILE A 436 6.30 -11.30 -26.75
C ILE A 436 6.11 -12.46 -25.76
N PRO A 437 5.28 -12.37 -24.71
CA PRO A 437 5.12 -13.48 -23.76
C PRO A 437 4.49 -14.72 -24.42
N VAL A 438 3.60 -14.54 -25.40
CA VAL A 438 3.02 -15.63 -26.19
C VAL A 438 4.08 -16.31 -27.05
N SER A 439 4.93 -15.55 -27.72
CA SER A 439 6.00 -16.08 -28.58
C SER A 439 7.06 -16.84 -27.78
N LEU A 440 7.43 -16.36 -26.58
CA LEU A 440 8.34 -17.07 -25.68
C LEU A 440 7.71 -18.36 -25.14
N ARG A 441 6.42 -18.35 -24.78
CA ARG A 441 5.68 -19.56 -24.39
C ARG A 441 5.66 -20.58 -25.53
N LEU A 442 5.34 -20.14 -26.75
CA LEU A 442 5.27 -21.00 -27.94
C LEU A 442 6.65 -21.57 -28.28
N LEU A 443 7.69 -20.74 -28.25
CA LEU A 443 9.07 -21.16 -28.47
C LEU A 443 9.50 -22.18 -27.41
N ALA A 444 9.30 -21.89 -26.12
CA ALA A 444 9.62 -22.81 -25.02
C ALA A 444 8.86 -24.13 -25.16
N SER A 445 7.58 -24.08 -25.55
CA SER A 445 6.78 -25.27 -25.81
C SER A 445 7.33 -26.07 -26.99
N ALA A 446 7.70 -25.41 -28.09
CA ALA A 446 8.30 -26.05 -29.26
C ALA A 446 9.63 -26.73 -28.91
N ILE A 447 10.48 -26.08 -28.11
CA ILE A 447 11.75 -26.66 -27.64
C ILE A 447 11.50 -27.88 -26.74
N ALA A 448 10.56 -27.77 -25.79
CA ALA A 448 10.20 -28.89 -24.92
C ALA A 448 9.66 -30.07 -25.73
N VAL A 449 8.83 -29.81 -26.75
CA VAL A 449 8.34 -30.84 -27.69
C VAL A 449 9.50 -31.45 -28.48
N LEU A 450 10.44 -30.65 -28.98
CA LEU A 450 11.60 -31.15 -29.73
C LEU A 450 12.54 -31.99 -28.85
N LEU A 451 12.75 -31.60 -27.58
CA LEU A 451 13.46 -32.41 -26.61
C LEU A 451 12.75 -33.76 -26.38
N LEU A 452 11.42 -33.75 -26.24
CA LEU A 452 10.62 -34.96 -26.08
C LEU A 452 10.71 -35.87 -27.32
N VAL A 453 10.61 -35.30 -28.53
CA VAL A 453 10.77 -36.04 -29.80
C VAL A 453 12.18 -36.63 -29.90
N GLY A 454 13.21 -35.89 -29.51
CA GLY A 454 14.59 -36.37 -29.44
C GLY A 454 14.75 -37.55 -28.48
N VAL A 455 14.15 -37.48 -27.29
CA VAL A 455 14.13 -38.59 -26.31
C VAL A 455 13.38 -39.81 -26.87
N VAL A 456 12.24 -39.61 -27.53
CA VAL A 456 11.51 -40.70 -28.18
C VAL A 456 12.36 -41.37 -29.27
N ALA A 457 13.03 -40.58 -30.12
CA ALA A 457 13.94 -41.10 -31.14
C ALA A 457 15.11 -41.87 -30.51
N LEU A 458 15.69 -41.37 -29.41
CA LEU A 458 16.76 -42.04 -28.65
C LEU A 458 16.30 -43.41 -28.12
N VAL A 459 15.11 -43.47 -27.51
CA VAL A 459 14.52 -44.72 -27.00
C VAL A 459 14.27 -45.72 -28.13
N ILE A 460 13.81 -45.25 -29.30
CA ILE A 460 13.62 -46.10 -30.47
C ILE A 460 14.96 -46.63 -31.00
N GLN A 461 15.99 -45.79 -31.10
CA GLN A 461 17.35 -46.21 -31.50
C GLN A 461 17.95 -47.22 -30.52
N ALA A 462 17.78 -46.99 -29.21
CA ALA A 462 18.22 -47.91 -28.17
C ALA A 462 17.53 -49.26 -28.26
N ARG A 463 16.26 -49.29 -28.67
CA ARG A 463 15.54 -50.52 -28.95
C ARG A 463 16.07 -51.24 -30.20
N LEU A 464 16.29 -50.52 -31.30
CA LEU A 464 16.76 -51.11 -32.55
C LEU A 464 18.14 -51.76 -32.42
N HIS A 465 19.04 -51.13 -31.65
CA HIS A 465 20.41 -51.59 -31.45
C HIS A 465 20.60 -52.42 -30.17
N GLY A 466 19.52 -52.82 -29.50
CA GLY A 466 19.56 -53.77 -28.37
C GLY A 466 20.11 -53.24 -27.04
N TRP A 467 20.29 -51.93 -26.88
CA TRP A 467 20.84 -51.31 -25.65
C TRP A 467 19.80 -50.57 -24.79
N LEU A 468 18.51 -50.84 -25.00
CA LEU A 468 17.39 -50.24 -24.26
C LEU A 468 17.47 -50.44 -22.74
N THR A 469 17.90 -51.62 -22.29
CA THR A 469 18.10 -51.93 -20.86
C THR A 469 19.22 -51.09 -20.26
N TRP A 470 20.31 -50.89 -21.00
CA TRP A 470 21.39 -49.99 -20.58
C TRP A 470 20.93 -48.54 -20.50
N LEU A 471 20.15 -48.06 -21.48
CA LEU A 471 19.57 -46.72 -21.43
C LEU A 471 18.69 -46.53 -20.18
N PHE A 472 17.85 -47.52 -19.84
CA PHE A 472 17.06 -47.51 -18.61
C PHE A 472 17.94 -47.46 -17.35
N VAL A 473 18.93 -48.36 -17.25
CA VAL A 473 19.82 -48.43 -16.08
C VAL A 473 20.59 -47.12 -15.91
N VAL A 474 21.12 -46.54 -16.99
CA VAL A 474 21.82 -45.26 -16.96
C VAL A 474 20.89 -44.11 -16.56
N ALA A 475 19.68 -44.04 -17.13
CA ALA A 475 18.72 -43.00 -16.77
C ALA A 475 18.25 -43.12 -15.31
N ALA A 476 17.97 -44.34 -14.84
CA ALA A 476 17.59 -44.62 -13.45
C ALA A 476 18.74 -44.30 -12.49
N ALA A 477 19.97 -44.69 -12.81
CA ALA A 477 21.15 -44.36 -12.03
C ALA A 477 21.41 -42.85 -11.99
N ALA A 478 21.25 -42.13 -13.11
CA ALA A 478 21.37 -40.67 -13.15
C ALA A 478 20.29 -39.97 -12.31
N THR A 479 19.03 -40.40 -12.41
CA THR A 479 17.93 -39.86 -11.57
C THR A 479 18.15 -40.19 -10.09
N LEU A 480 18.63 -41.39 -9.74
CA LEU A 480 18.96 -41.73 -8.36
C LEU A 480 20.15 -40.93 -7.83
N ALA A 481 21.23 -40.82 -8.61
CA ALA A 481 22.40 -40.03 -8.27
C ALA A 481 22.03 -38.55 -8.08
N THR A 482 21.15 -38.01 -8.90
CA THR A 482 20.69 -36.63 -8.73
C THR A 482 19.80 -36.49 -7.50
N LEU A 483 18.88 -37.41 -7.22
CA LEU A 483 18.08 -37.37 -6.00
C LEU A 483 18.95 -37.42 -4.73
N LEU A 484 20.03 -38.20 -4.71
CA LEU A 484 20.88 -38.39 -3.53
C LEU A 484 22.00 -37.33 -3.40
N CYS A 485 22.62 -36.91 -4.50
CA CYS A 485 23.85 -36.12 -4.48
C CYS A 485 23.68 -34.67 -5.00
N PHE A 486 22.57 -34.36 -5.68
CA PHE A 486 22.40 -33.05 -6.33
C PHE A 486 21.91 -32.00 -5.34
N GLU A 487 22.84 -31.33 -4.66
CA GLU A 487 22.49 -30.16 -3.84
C GLU A 487 22.29 -28.93 -4.74
N THR A 488 21.04 -28.46 -4.83
CA THR A 488 20.65 -27.35 -5.72
C THR A 488 21.42 -26.05 -5.48
N THR A 489 21.82 -25.78 -4.24
CA THR A 489 22.60 -24.59 -3.88
C THR A 489 24.07 -24.67 -4.29
N ARG A 490 24.61 -25.88 -4.51
CA ARG A 490 26.01 -26.08 -4.92
C ARG A 490 26.16 -26.15 -6.42
N VAL A 491 25.25 -26.85 -7.08
CA VAL A 491 25.32 -27.19 -8.51
C VAL A 491 24.61 -26.12 -9.34
N GLY A 492 24.96 -24.83 -9.24
CA GLY A 492 24.25 -23.76 -9.94
C GLY A 492 25.04 -22.48 -10.12
N LEU A 493 24.52 -21.58 -10.97
CA LEU A 493 25.16 -20.27 -11.24
C LEU A 493 25.15 -19.33 -10.04
N HIS A 494 24.34 -19.62 -9.02
CA HIS A 494 24.33 -18.90 -7.74
C HIS A 494 25.74 -18.70 -7.16
N ASN A 495 26.55 -19.76 -7.03
CA ASN A 495 27.88 -19.62 -6.40
C ASN A 495 28.85 -18.77 -7.23
N PHE A 496 28.76 -18.86 -8.56
CA PHE A 496 29.53 -18.04 -9.45
C PHE A 496 29.17 -16.57 -9.30
N TYR A 497 27.87 -16.26 -9.36
CA TYR A 497 27.38 -14.90 -9.23
C TYR A 497 27.66 -14.32 -7.83
N ARG A 498 27.46 -15.12 -6.78
CA ARG A 498 27.82 -14.82 -5.39
C ARG A 498 29.28 -14.46 -5.23
N ALA A 499 30.19 -15.22 -5.83
CA ALA A 499 31.62 -14.94 -5.75
C ALA A 499 31.98 -13.61 -6.44
N ARG A 500 31.31 -13.28 -7.54
CA ARG A 500 31.50 -12.02 -8.27
C ARG A 500 30.98 -10.82 -7.47
N LEU A 501 29.78 -10.92 -6.90
CA LEU A 501 29.20 -9.88 -6.03
C LEU A 501 30.01 -9.70 -4.74
N ALA A 502 30.41 -10.80 -4.09
CA ALA A 502 31.28 -10.75 -2.92
C ALA A 502 32.58 -10.03 -3.22
N ARG A 503 33.22 -10.32 -4.37
CA ARG A 503 34.46 -9.66 -4.75
C ARG A 503 34.26 -8.18 -5.03
N ALA A 504 33.27 -7.82 -5.83
CA ALA A 504 33.04 -6.45 -6.27
C ALA A 504 32.61 -5.54 -5.12
N TYR A 505 31.63 -5.96 -4.31
CA TYR A 505 31.03 -5.12 -3.28
C TYR A 505 31.66 -5.38 -1.90
N LEU A 506 31.69 -6.62 -1.42
CA LEU A 506 32.23 -6.90 -0.08
C LEU A 506 33.76 -6.87 -0.04
N GLY A 507 34.43 -7.22 -1.14
CA GLY A 507 35.89 -7.17 -1.28
C GLY A 507 36.46 -5.75 -1.26
N ALA A 508 35.64 -4.75 -1.61
CA ALA A 508 36.01 -3.33 -1.52
C ALA A 508 36.34 -2.88 -0.08
N THR A 509 35.82 -3.59 0.92
CA THR A 509 36.02 -3.26 2.35
C THR A 509 36.98 -4.22 3.05
N SER A 510 37.60 -5.15 2.31
CA SER A 510 38.45 -6.23 2.84
C SER A 510 39.92 -5.78 2.99
N PRO A 511 40.65 -6.18 4.06
CA PRO A 511 42.08 -5.87 4.23
C PRO A 511 42.92 -6.36 3.04
N GLY A 512 43.65 -5.47 2.37
CA GLY A 512 44.42 -5.80 1.15
C GLY A 512 43.62 -5.82 -0.15
N GLY A 513 42.42 -5.21 -0.15
CA GLY A 513 41.51 -5.10 -1.30
C GLY A 513 42.12 -4.49 -2.58
N GLY A 514 43.21 -3.71 -2.45
CA GLY A 514 43.93 -3.08 -3.57
C GLY A 514 44.97 -3.95 -4.28
N ALA A 515 45.45 -5.05 -3.69
CA ALA A 515 46.72 -5.65 -4.11
C ALA A 515 46.63 -6.75 -5.20
N ALA A 516 45.46 -7.09 -5.75
CA ALA A 516 45.43 -8.00 -6.92
C ALA A 516 44.12 -7.93 -7.69
N ARG A 517 44.24 -7.75 -9.00
CA ARG A 517 43.20 -7.73 -10.03
C ARG A 517 42.53 -9.12 -10.24
N LEU A 518 42.33 -9.92 -9.21
CA LEU A 518 41.63 -11.21 -9.34
C LEU A 518 40.12 -10.99 -9.29
N SER A 519 39.42 -11.65 -10.20
CA SER A 519 37.97 -11.64 -10.43
C SER A 519 37.16 -12.48 -9.43
N GLY A 520 37.80 -13.46 -8.79
CA GLY A 520 37.16 -14.35 -7.81
C GLY A 520 37.23 -13.80 -6.39
N ALA A 521 36.23 -14.12 -5.57
CA ALA A 521 36.21 -13.80 -4.15
C ALA A 521 37.43 -14.37 -3.41
N ARG A 522 38.05 -13.56 -2.54
CA ARG A 522 39.13 -14.00 -1.65
C ARG A 522 38.58 -14.54 -0.34
N LYS A 523 39.40 -15.35 0.33
CA LYS A 523 39.14 -15.78 1.71
C LYS A 523 39.17 -14.53 2.61
N GLY A 524 38.00 -14.14 3.14
CA GLY A 524 37.82 -12.92 3.94
C GLY A 524 36.97 -11.83 3.28
N ASP A 525 36.64 -11.93 1.98
CA ASP A 525 35.76 -10.96 1.32
C ASP A 525 34.30 -11.09 1.81
N ASP A 526 33.85 -12.29 2.15
CA ASP A 526 32.48 -12.59 2.59
C ASP A 526 32.39 -12.74 4.12
N LEU A 527 31.25 -12.39 4.70
CA LEU A 527 30.95 -12.46 6.14
C LEU A 527 29.71 -13.33 6.36
N LEU A 528 29.58 -13.97 7.53
CA LEU A 528 28.29 -14.56 7.89
C LEU A 528 27.29 -13.45 8.22
N LEU A 529 26.01 -13.63 7.85
CA LEU A 529 25.01 -12.60 8.11
C LEU A 529 24.85 -12.33 9.62
N SER A 530 24.98 -13.37 10.45
CA SER A 530 24.97 -13.26 11.91
C SER A 530 26.22 -12.58 12.49
N GLU A 531 27.34 -12.53 11.76
CA GLU A 531 28.55 -11.81 12.22
C GLU A 531 28.39 -10.29 12.16
N LEU A 532 27.35 -9.78 11.48
CA LEU A 532 27.03 -8.36 11.51
C LEU A 532 26.51 -7.93 12.89
N ALA A 533 25.84 -8.82 13.63
CA ALA A 533 25.38 -8.58 14.99
C ALA A 533 26.48 -8.92 16.00
N VAL A 534 27.12 -7.90 16.59
CA VAL A 534 28.14 -8.09 17.64
C VAL A 534 27.49 -7.92 19.02
N PRO A 535 27.65 -8.88 19.95
CA PRO A 535 27.11 -8.77 21.30
C PRO A 535 27.65 -7.51 22.01
N GLY A 536 26.74 -6.73 22.61
CA GLY A 536 27.10 -5.53 23.40
C GLY A 536 27.31 -4.25 22.59
N THR A 537 27.22 -4.29 21.26
CA THR A 537 27.22 -3.08 20.42
C THR A 537 25.86 -2.91 19.74
N PRO A 538 25.24 -1.72 19.80
CA PRO A 538 23.96 -1.48 19.14
C PRO A 538 24.10 -1.63 17.61
N LEU A 539 23.26 -2.48 17.03
CA LEU A 539 23.28 -2.76 15.59
C LEU A 539 22.43 -1.74 14.82
N ARG A 540 22.97 -0.55 14.53
CA ARG A 540 22.26 0.50 13.76
C ARG A 540 23.03 0.95 12.50
N PRO A 541 22.40 0.98 11.31
CA PRO A 541 21.09 0.41 11.00
C PRO A 541 21.11 -1.12 10.94
N LEU A 542 19.99 -1.77 11.28
CA LEU A 542 19.78 -3.20 11.10
C LEU A 542 19.41 -3.48 9.64
N HIS A 543 20.22 -4.31 8.97
CA HIS A 543 20.07 -4.60 7.54
C HIS A 543 19.03 -5.69 7.28
N LEU A 544 17.95 -5.35 6.58
CA LEU A 544 16.92 -6.25 6.08
C LEU A 544 17.18 -6.53 4.59
N ILE A 545 17.54 -7.76 4.26
CA ILE A 545 17.74 -8.21 2.88
C ILE A 545 16.46 -8.89 2.41
N CYS A 546 15.68 -8.19 1.61
CA CYS A 546 14.37 -8.62 1.13
C CYS A 546 14.51 -9.55 -0.09
N CYS A 547 13.85 -10.70 -0.04
CA CYS A 547 13.82 -11.74 -1.07
C CYS A 547 12.36 -12.15 -1.36
N ALA A 548 12.13 -12.75 -2.52
CA ALA A 548 10.85 -13.39 -2.83
C ALA A 548 10.92 -14.90 -2.58
N ALA A 549 10.10 -15.41 -1.67
CA ALA A 549 9.89 -16.85 -1.48
C ALA A 549 8.90 -17.38 -2.52
N ASN A 550 9.38 -18.17 -3.48
CA ASN A 550 8.56 -18.63 -4.61
C ASN A 550 7.44 -19.58 -4.17
N ASP A 551 6.21 -19.26 -4.58
CA ASP A 551 4.99 -19.99 -4.25
C ASP A 551 4.07 -20.13 -5.47
N LEU A 552 4.47 -20.99 -6.40
CA LEU A 552 3.83 -21.13 -7.71
C LEU A 552 2.56 -21.99 -7.67
N ARG A 553 2.44 -22.88 -6.67
CA ARG A 553 1.28 -23.78 -6.48
C ARG A 553 0.83 -23.78 -5.02
N PRO A 554 0.31 -22.65 -4.50
CA PRO A 554 -0.22 -22.60 -3.14
C PRO A 554 -1.38 -23.60 -2.99
N PRO A 555 -1.65 -24.11 -1.76
CA PRO A 555 -2.82 -24.95 -1.50
C PRO A 555 -4.14 -24.23 -1.81
N ASP A 556 -4.18 -22.92 -1.56
CA ASP A 556 -5.27 -22.01 -1.88
C ASP A 556 -4.75 -20.87 -2.76
N PRO A 557 -5.21 -20.71 -4.01
CA PRO A 557 -4.80 -19.62 -4.90
C PRO A 557 -5.03 -18.22 -4.34
N LEU A 558 -6.06 -18.03 -3.50
CA LEU A 558 -6.41 -16.73 -2.92
C LEU A 558 -5.51 -16.35 -1.74
N SER A 559 -4.92 -17.34 -1.05
CA SER A 559 -3.99 -17.11 0.07
C SER A 559 -2.74 -16.29 -0.28
N ASN A 560 -2.40 -16.19 -1.57
CA ASN A 560 -1.36 -15.29 -2.04
C ASN A 560 -1.82 -14.35 -3.17
N LEU A 561 -3.14 -14.20 -3.37
CA LEU A 561 -3.76 -13.37 -4.41
C LEU A 561 -3.14 -13.59 -5.80
N GLU A 562 -2.82 -14.85 -6.11
CA GLU A 562 -2.08 -15.27 -7.29
C GLU A 562 -0.69 -14.63 -7.52
N ARG A 563 -0.14 -13.85 -6.57
CA ARG A 563 1.14 -13.14 -6.66
C ARG A 563 2.33 -14.05 -7.00
N GLY A 564 2.23 -15.33 -6.64
CA GLY A 564 3.20 -16.37 -7.00
C GLY A 564 4.47 -16.38 -6.15
N ALA A 565 4.58 -15.48 -5.18
CA ALA A 565 5.62 -15.45 -4.16
C ALA A 565 5.09 -14.80 -2.88
N GLN A 566 5.78 -15.05 -1.77
CA GLN A 566 5.58 -14.38 -0.48
C GLN A 566 6.84 -13.59 -0.10
N SER A 567 6.69 -12.58 0.77
CA SER A 567 7.84 -11.84 1.32
C SER A 567 8.72 -12.75 2.16
N ALA A 568 10.04 -12.65 1.98
CA ALA A 568 11.03 -13.26 2.84
C ALA A 568 12.14 -12.26 3.17
N VAL A 569 12.59 -12.23 4.42
CA VAL A 569 13.66 -11.33 4.87
C VAL A 569 14.76 -12.13 5.52
N LEU A 570 16.00 -11.78 5.18
CA LEU A 570 17.21 -12.25 5.85
C LEU A 570 17.82 -11.06 6.60
N SER A 571 17.85 -11.12 7.93
CA SER A 571 18.47 -10.11 8.79
C SER A 571 19.64 -10.70 9.60
N PRO A 572 20.51 -9.89 10.22
CA PRO A 572 21.57 -10.37 11.12
C PRO A 572 21.05 -11.18 12.31
N VAL A 573 19.80 -10.97 12.70
CA VAL A 573 19.15 -11.65 13.83
C VAL A 573 18.50 -12.96 13.39
N GLY A 574 17.81 -12.97 12.25
CA GLY A 574 17.06 -14.15 11.82
C GLY A 574 16.57 -14.11 10.39
N MET A 575 15.62 -15.00 10.08
CA MET A 575 14.92 -15.06 8.81
C MET A 575 13.42 -15.13 9.03
N SER A 576 12.67 -14.40 8.19
CA SER A 576 11.21 -14.52 8.08
C SER A 576 10.78 -14.95 6.69
N VAL A 577 9.67 -15.69 6.61
CA VAL A 577 8.93 -16.04 5.39
C VAL A 577 7.45 -15.87 5.71
N ALA A 578 6.78 -14.92 5.07
CA ALA A 578 5.47 -14.45 5.50
C ALA A 578 5.48 -14.20 7.02
N ASP A 579 4.50 -14.70 7.79
CA ASP A 579 4.36 -14.51 9.24
C ASP A 579 5.23 -15.44 10.10
N GLU A 580 5.96 -16.36 9.48
CA GLU A 580 6.79 -17.33 10.17
C GLU A 580 8.24 -16.85 10.22
N ALA A 581 8.82 -16.82 11.41
CA ALA A 581 10.19 -16.34 11.60
C ALA A 581 11.00 -17.20 12.59
N HIS A 582 12.32 -17.10 12.47
CA HIS A 582 13.27 -17.85 13.30
C HIS A 582 14.62 -17.11 13.41
N VAL A 583 15.27 -17.22 14.58
CA VAL A 583 16.58 -16.59 14.92
C VAL A 583 17.77 -17.48 14.50
N TRP A 584 18.91 -16.92 14.13
CA TRP A 584 20.09 -17.75 13.83
C TRP A 584 20.64 -18.46 15.07
N HIS A 585 21.12 -19.71 14.93
CA HIS A 585 21.78 -20.40 16.04
C HIS A 585 23.21 -19.86 16.25
N PRO A 586 23.62 -19.51 17.49
CA PRO A 586 24.95 -18.98 17.78
C PRO A 586 26.11 -19.94 17.45
N ALA A 587 25.86 -21.26 17.53
CA ALA A 587 26.90 -22.30 17.45
C ALA A 587 27.01 -23.02 16.09
N GLY A 588 26.31 -22.57 15.04
CA GLY A 588 26.16 -23.35 13.81
C GLY A 588 26.52 -22.62 12.52
N THR A 589 27.58 -23.07 11.83
CA THR A 589 27.82 -22.77 10.39
C THR A 589 27.00 -23.67 9.45
N ARG A 590 26.33 -24.69 10.00
CA ARG A 590 25.60 -25.68 9.21
C ARG A 590 24.21 -25.17 8.86
N ARG A 591 23.98 -24.91 7.57
CA ARG A 591 22.69 -24.54 6.93
C ARG A 591 21.46 -25.22 7.54
N ARG A 592 21.48 -26.55 7.72
CA ARG A 592 20.33 -27.33 8.24
C ARG A 592 20.20 -27.38 9.77
N ASN A 593 21.23 -26.94 10.49
CA ASN A 593 21.20 -26.83 11.96
C ASN A 593 20.92 -25.39 12.40
N GLY A 594 20.40 -24.55 11.50
CA GLY A 594 20.02 -23.19 11.84
C GLY A 594 21.09 -22.12 11.73
N GLY A 595 22.18 -22.40 11.01
CA GLY A 595 23.19 -21.40 10.71
C GLY A 595 22.66 -20.33 9.75
N ALA A 596 23.21 -19.12 9.86
CA ALA A 596 22.97 -18.03 8.94
C ALA A 596 23.62 -18.29 7.55
N PRO A 597 23.02 -17.83 6.44
CA PRO A 597 23.73 -17.73 5.17
C PRO A 597 24.86 -16.69 5.26
N THR A 598 25.80 -16.72 4.31
CA THR A 598 26.73 -15.59 4.18
C THR A 598 26.03 -14.36 3.63
N LEU A 599 26.55 -13.17 3.95
CA LEU A 599 26.04 -11.90 3.46
C LEU A 599 26.00 -11.89 1.92
N ALA A 600 27.05 -12.37 1.24
CA ALA A 600 27.04 -12.47 -0.21
C ALA A 600 25.94 -13.42 -0.71
N ALA A 601 25.67 -14.54 -0.04
CA ALA A 601 24.61 -15.47 -0.44
C ALA A 601 23.22 -14.82 -0.31
N ALA A 602 22.99 -14.06 0.77
CA ALA A 602 21.76 -13.30 0.99
C ALA A 602 21.58 -12.20 -0.09
N MET A 603 22.63 -11.40 -0.36
CA MET A 603 22.65 -10.40 -1.43
C MET A 603 22.37 -11.02 -2.80
N THR A 604 22.97 -12.18 -3.08
CA THR A 604 22.78 -12.90 -4.35
C THR A 604 21.36 -13.42 -4.49
N ALA A 605 20.76 -13.93 -3.41
CA ALA A 605 19.37 -14.36 -3.41
C ALA A 605 18.42 -13.19 -3.68
N SER A 606 18.64 -12.05 -3.01
CA SER A 606 17.87 -10.81 -3.19
C SER A 606 18.05 -10.18 -4.57
N GLY A 607 19.20 -10.39 -5.23
CA GLY A 607 19.50 -9.90 -6.58
C GLY A 607 19.41 -10.93 -7.69
N ALA A 608 18.75 -12.06 -7.45
CA ALA A 608 18.58 -13.14 -8.43
C ALA A 608 17.50 -12.82 -9.47
N ALA A 609 17.61 -11.68 -10.17
CA ALA A 609 16.59 -11.18 -11.11
C ALA A 609 16.34 -12.16 -12.26
N PHE A 610 17.35 -12.97 -12.62
CA PHE A 610 17.21 -14.06 -13.56
C PHE A 610 17.23 -15.40 -12.82
N ASN A 611 16.06 -16.01 -12.69
CA ASN A 611 15.90 -17.26 -11.96
C ASN A 611 14.92 -18.20 -12.67
N SER A 612 14.98 -19.49 -12.36
CA SER A 612 14.04 -20.49 -12.91
C SER A 612 12.60 -20.29 -12.44
N ASN A 613 12.44 -19.89 -11.18
CA ASN A 613 11.19 -19.46 -10.58
C ASN A 613 11.31 -17.99 -10.13
N MET A 614 10.41 -17.15 -10.67
CA MET A 614 10.37 -15.69 -10.56
C MET A 614 8.96 -15.21 -10.14
N GLY A 615 8.35 -15.93 -9.19
CA GLY A 615 7.00 -15.63 -8.69
C GLY A 615 5.93 -15.49 -9.78
N GLY A 616 5.21 -14.36 -9.75
CA GLY A 616 4.16 -14.03 -10.72
C GLY A 616 4.64 -14.00 -12.18
N HIS A 617 5.93 -13.75 -12.44
CA HIS A 617 6.48 -13.85 -13.80
C HIS A 617 6.49 -15.30 -14.30
N SER A 618 6.85 -16.29 -13.48
CA SER A 618 6.82 -17.70 -13.89
C SER A 618 5.39 -18.18 -14.15
N LYS A 619 4.41 -17.75 -13.34
CA LYS A 619 2.99 -18.01 -13.63
C LYS A 619 2.57 -17.43 -14.99
N ARG A 620 3.02 -16.22 -15.32
CA ARG A 620 2.79 -15.56 -16.62
C ARG A 620 3.65 -16.11 -17.76
N LEU A 621 4.75 -16.80 -17.53
CA LEU A 621 5.57 -17.39 -18.61
C LEU A 621 5.24 -18.86 -18.87
N GLY A 622 4.52 -19.51 -17.95
CA GLY A 622 4.03 -20.87 -18.10
C GLY A 622 5.08 -21.94 -17.77
N SER A 623 4.58 -23.17 -17.60
CA SER A 623 5.38 -24.31 -17.12
C SER A 623 6.52 -24.72 -18.05
N ALA A 624 6.36 -24.55 -19.37
CA ALA A 624 7.40 -24.89 -20.35
C ALA A 624 8.65 -24.01 -20.19
N VAL A 625 8.47 -22.70 -19.91
CA VAL A 625 9.59 -21.79 -19.66
C VAL A 625 10.29 -22.16 -18.36
N THR A 626 9.54 -22.38 -17.28
CA THR A 626 10.09 -22.86 -16.01
C THR A 626 10.87 -24.16 -16.18
N PHE A 627 10.33 -25.13 -16.92
CA PHE A 627 11.01 -26.40 -17.23
C PHE A 627 12.36 -26.17 -17.91
N LEU A 628 12.41 -25.35 -18.97
CA LEU A 628 13.65 -25.09 -19.68
C LEU A 628 14.65 -24.31 -18.83
N MET A 629 14.21 -23.29 -18.10
CA MET A 629 15.09 -22.51 -17.22
C MET A 629 15.72 -23.41 -16.14
N SER A 630 14.95 -24.31 -15.52
CA SER A 630 15.48 -25.27 -14.56
C SER A 630 16.37 -26.34 -15.23
N ALA A 631 16.00 -26.87 -16.40
CA ALA A 631 16.78 -27.88 -17.11
C ALA A 631 18.15 -27.34 -17.54
N PHE A 632 18.20 -26.10 -18.04
CA PHE A 632 19.45 -25.38 -18.34
C PHE A 632 20.09 -24.73 -17.12
N ASN A 633 19.57 -24.99 -15.91
CA ASN A 633 20.11 -24.48 -14.66
C ASN A 633 20.34 -22.96 -14.62
N LEU A 634 19.46 -22.22 -15.30
CA LEU A 634 19.45 -20.77 -15.36
C LEU A 634 18.86 -20.22 -14.06
N ARG A 635 19.57 -20.46 -12.96
CA ARG A 635 19.18 -20.11 -11.60
C ARG A 635 20.26 -19.33 -10.88
N LEU A 636 19.88 -18.18 -10.35
CA LEU A 636 20.70 -17.37 -9.45
C LEU A 636 20.14 -17.41 -8.01
N GLY A 637 18.92 -17.91 -7.82
CA GLY A 637 18.25 -17.97 -6.53
C GLY A 637 18.90 -18.94 -5.54
N LEU A 638 18.45 -18.88 -4.29
CA LEU A 638 18.95 -19.67 -3.17
C LEU A 638 17.84 -20.57 -2.63
N TRP A 639 18.08 -21.87 -2.62
CA TRP A 639 17.28 -22.78 -1.82
C TRP A 639 17.72 -22.69 -0.35
N TRP A 640 16.80 -22.49 0.59
CA TRP A 640 17.12 -22.40 2.01
C TRP A 640 16.07 -23.11 2.88
N PRO A 641 16.42 -23.71 4.03
CA PRO A 641 15.43 -24.30 4.92
C PRO A 641 14.43 -23.26 5.43
N HIS A 642 13.15 -23.63 5.48
CA HIS A 642 12.10 -22.80 6.06
C HIS A 642 12.37 -22.52 7.54
N PRO A 643 12.11 -21.31 8.06
CA PRO A 643 12.42 -20.93 9.45
C PRO A 643 11.88 -21.91 10.50
N THR A 644 10.64 -22.37 10.34
CA THR A 644 9.93 -23.27 11.26
C THR A 644 9.94 -24.74 10.82
N ARG A 645 9.72 -25.02 9.54
CA ARG A 645 9.52 -26.37 8.98
C ARG A 645 10.81 -27.03 8.53
N GLY A 646 11.87 -26.26 8.28
CA GLY A 646 13.13 -26.72 7.70
C GLY A 646 13.92 -27.71 8.57
N ARG A 647 13.61 -27.78 9.87
CA ARG A 647 14.38 -28.50 10.90
C ARG A 647 13.77 -29.82 11.36
N GLN A 648 12.48 -30.06 11.10
CA GLN A 648 11.84 -31.33 11.46
C GLN A 648 12.30 -32.42 10.49
N ARG A 649 13.28 -33.24 10.92
CA ARG A 649 13.85 -34.30 10.07
C ARG A 649 13.30 -35.66 10.48
N ARG A 650 12.45 -36.25 9.65
CA ARG A 650 12.28 -37.71 9.68
C ARG A 650 13.44 -38.35 8.92
N TRP A 651 13.96 -39.49 9.38
CA TRP A 651 15.14 -40.14 8.81
C TRP A 651 15.01 -40.45 7.30
N PHE A 652 13.80 -40.72 6.82
CA PHE A 652 13.53 -40.98 5.40
C PHE A 652 13.45 -39.70 4.53
N GLU A 653 13.17 -38.54 5.15
CA GLU A 653 13.15 -37.25 4.45
C GLU A 653 14.56 -36.66 4.28
N ALA A 654 15.57 -37.29 4.90
CA ALA A 654 16.98 -36.99 4.73
C ALA A 654 17.55 -37.47 3.38
N LEU A 655 16.88 -38.41 2.72
CA LEU A 655 17.40 -39.16 1.58
C LEU A 655 17.40 -38.38 0.25
N PRO A 656 16.33 -37.66 -0.17
CA PRO A 656 16.35 -37.01 -1.48
C PRO A 656 16.78 -35.54 -1.40
N ILE A 657 18.09 -35.28 -1.28
CA ILE A 657 18.70 -33.94 -1.28
C ILE A 657 18.38 -33.17 -2.58
N GLY A 658 18.25 -33.87 -3.71
CA GLY A 658 17.95 -33.30 -5.02
C GLY A 658 16.46 -33.11 -5.33
N LEU A 659 15.54 -33.48 -4.45
CA LEU A 659 14.09 -33.27 -4.68
C LEU A 659 13.71 -31.81 -4.99
N PRO A 660 14.32 -30.77 -4.37
CA PRO A 660 14.04 -29.38 -4.72
C PRO A 660 14.24 -29.07 -6.19
N PHE A 661 15.22 -29.68 -6.87
CA PHE A 661 15.45 -29.48 -8.32
C PHE A 661 14.24 -29.92 -9.14
N TYR A 662 13.68 -31.10 -8.84
CA TYR A 662 12.52 -31.60 -9.57
C TYR A 662 11.25 -30.81 -9.25
N LYS A 663 11.10 -30.31 -8.02
CA LYS A 663 10.03 -29.37 -7.69
C LYS A 663 10.17 -28.08 -8.49
N GLU A 664 11.39 -27.57 -8.63
CA GLU A 664 11.72 -26.40 -9.45
C GLU A 664 11.33 -26.65 -10.92
N LEU A 665 11.78 -27.76 -11.50
CA LEU A 665 11.61 -28.16 -12.90
C LEU A 665 10.14 -28.18 -13.36
N PHE A 666 9.22 -28.55 -12.46
CA PHE A 666 7.79 -28.61 -12.76
C PHE A 666 6.99 -27.40 -12.22
N GLY A 667 7.67 -26.36 -11.72
CA GLY A 667 7.01 -25.20 -11.12
C GLY A 667 6.16 -25.57 -9.90
N MET A 668 6.65 -26.50 -9.08
CA MET A 668 6.03 -26.99 -7.84
C MET A 668 6.69 -26.42 -6.58
N SER A 669 7.45 -25.32 -6.70
CA SER A 669 7.99 -24.60 -5.55
C SER A 669 6.86 -23.95 -4.73
N ARG A 670 6.94 -24.10 -3.41
CA ARG A 670 6.01 -23.53 -2.44
C ARG A 670 6.79 -22.80 -1.36
N ALA A 671 6.27 -21.66 -0.90
CA ALA A 671 6.87 -20.91 0.21
C ALA A 671 6.74 -21.65 1.54
N GLN A 672 5.70 -22.48 1.69
CA GLN A 672 5.38 -23.22 2.93
C GLN A 672 6.03 -24.62 2.99
N ASP A 673 6.83 -24.99 2.00
CA ASP A 673 7.56 -26.26 2.00
C ASP A 673 8.75 -26.23 2.99
N ARG A 674 9.31 -27.40 3.31
CA ARG A 674 10.49 -27.54 4.18
C ARG A 674 11.70 -26.73 3.70
N ASP A 675 11.93 -26.75 2.39
CA ASP A 675 12.98 -26.01 1.71
C ASP A 675 12.27 -24.96 0.84
N VAL A 676 12.65 -23.69 0.98
CA VAL A 676 12.08 -22.53 0.29
C VAL A 676 13.03 -22.08 -0.81
N HIS A 677 12.50 -21.73 -1.98
CA HIS A 677 13.29 -21.16 -3.07
C HIS A 677 13.21 -19.63 -3.05
N LEU A 678 14.27 -19.00 -2.55
CA LEU A 678 14.43 -17.56 -2.52
C LEU A 678 14.95 -17.06 -3.88
N SER A 679 14.32 -16.00 -4.38
CA SER A 679 14.70 -15.28 -5.59
C SER A 679 14.68 -13.78 -5.35
N ASP A 680 14.92 -12.98 -6.40
CA ASP A 680 14.98 -11.52 -6.29
C ASP A 680 13.79 -10.94 -5.52
N GLY A 681 14.06 -10.03 -4.60
CA GLY A 681 13.01 -9.34 -3.83
C GLY A 681 11.99 -8.65 -4.72
N GLY A 682 12.41 -8.13 -5.88
CA GLY A 682 11.55 -7.49 -6.87
C GLY A 682 10.54 -8.41 -7.54
N HIS A 683 10.69 -9.74 -7.46
CA HIS A 683 9.61 -10.66 -7.87
C HIS A 683 8.42 -10.64 -6.92
N PHE A 684 8.63 -10.16 -5.69
CA PHE A 684 7.58 -9.78 -4.75
C PHE A 684 7.41 -8.26 -4.79
N GLU A 685 8.29 -7.47 -4.18
CA GLU A 685 8.17 -6.01 -4.05
C GLU A 685 9.56 -5.37 -4.18
N ASN A 686 9.73 -4.40 -5.10
CA ASN A 686 11.04 -3.92 -5.56
C ASN A 686 11.64 -2.76 -4.73
N LEU A 687 10.84 -2.00 -3.99
CA LEU A 687 11.28 -0.83 -3.22
C LEU A 687 11.79 -1.17 -1.81
N SER A 688 11.51 -2.37 -1.30
CA SER A 688 11.73 -2.75 0.10
C SER A 688 10.84 -2.00 1.11
N LEU A 689 9.83 -1.27 0.63
CA LEU A 689 8.91 -0.48 1.45
C LEU A 689 8.02 -1.40 2.30
N TYR A 690 7.61 -2.54 1.75
CA TYR A 690 6.66 -3.46 2.39
C TYR A 690 7.13 -3.91 3.78
N GLU A 691 8.41 -4.28 3.91
CA GLU A 691 8.96 -4.82 5.17
C GLU A 691 9.28 -3.74 6.22
N LEU A 692 9.46 -2.47 5.80
CA LEU A 692 9.56 -1.33 6.71
C LEU A 692 8.19 -0.95 7.27
N VAL A 693 7.15 -0.94 6.42
CA VAL A 693 5.77 -0.71 6.87
C VAL A 693 5.32 -1.82 7.81
N ARG A 694 5.68 -3.08 7.52
CA ARG A 694 5.40 -4.24 8.38
C ARG A 694 6.03 -4.12 9.77
N ARG A 695 7.16 -3.43 9.89
CA ARG A 695 7.85 -3.13 11.17
C ARG A 695 7.37 -1.82 11.81
N HIS A 696 6.29 -1.22 11.29
CA HIS A 696 5.72 0.03 11.78
C HIS A 696 6.71 1.21 11.78
N CYS A 697 7.55 1.30 10.75
CA CYS A 697 8.44 2.45 10.59
C CYS A 697 7.63 3.72 10.28
N ARG A 698 7.56 4.63 11.24
CA ARG A 698 6.81 5.91 11.10
C ARG A 698 7.45 6.86 10.08
N TYR A 699 8.77 6.81 9.93
CA TYR A 699 9.51 7.70 9.05
C TYR A 699 10.32 6.87 8.05
N ILE A 700 10.00 6.96 6.76
CA ILE A 700 10.62 6.11 5.73
C ILE A 700 11.17 6.97 4.60
N LEU A 701 12.45 6.81 4.28
CA LEU A 701 13.06 7.35 3.06
C LEU A 701 13.21 6.22 2.03
N VAL A 702 12.55 6.33 0.89
CA VAL A 702 12.61 5.37 -0.22
C VAL A 702 13.44 5.95 -1.36
N SER A 703 14.44 5.21 -1.80
CA SER A 703 15.15 5.47 -3.06
C SER A 703 14.63 4.51 -4.13
N ASP A 704 13.80 5.02 -5.05
CA ASP A 704 13.27 4.25 -6.19
C ASP A 704 14.16 4.40 -7.43
N CYS A 705 15.07 3.44 -7.60
CA CYS A 705 15.99 3.32 -8.70
C CYS A 705 15.50 2.34 -9.77
N GLY A 706 14.22 1.93 -9.76
CA GLY A 706 13.59 1.09 -10.78
C GLY A 706 13.67 1.71 -12.18
N MET A 707 13.75 0.86 -13.21
CA MET A 707 13.77 1.34 -14.61
C MET A 707 12.36 1.77 -14.95
N ASP A 708 12.20 3.05 -15.24
CA ASP A 708 10.89 3.62 -15.46
C ASP A 708 10.96 4.81 -16.43
N PRO A 709 11.08 4.55 -17.74
CA PRO A 709 11.28 5.61 -18.73
C PRO A 709 10.10 6.58 -18.82
N ASP A 710 8.88 6.14 -18.50
CA ASP A 710 7.68 7.00 -18.48
C ASP A 710 7.43 7.62 -17.10
N VAL A 711 8.24 7.29 -16.08
CA VAL A 711 8.07 7.71 -14.68
C VAL A 711 6.66 7.37 -14.16
N ALA A 712 6.12 6.21 -14.53
CA ALA A 712 4.79 5.76 -14.10
C ALA A 712 4.74 5.32 -12.63
N CYS A 713 5.91 5.08 -12.01
CA CYS A 713 6.09 4.62 -10.65
C CYS A 713 5.36 3.30 -10.35
N ASP A 714 5.39 2.35 -11.30
CA ASP A 714 4.71 1.05 -11.19
C ASP A 714 5.13 0.25 -9.95
N ASP A 715 6.43 0.26 -9.61
CA ASP A 715 6.96 -0.40 -8.42
C ASP A 715 6.32 0.16 -7.14
N PHE A 716 6.14 1.48 -7.08
CA PHE A 716 5.48 2.15 -5.96
C PHE A 716 3.99 1.83 -5.91
N GLY A 717 3.29 1.91 -7.04
CA GLY A 717 1.87 1.54 -7.13
C GLY A 717 1.62 0.09 -6.69
N ASN A 718 2.51 -0.83 -7.05
CA ASN A 718 2.45 -2.23 -6.61
C ASN A 718 2.72 -2.39 -5.11
N ALA A 719 3.67 -1.64 -4.55
CA ALA A 719 3.98 -1.66 -3.12
C ALA A 719 2.80 -1.15 -2.27
N VAL A 720 2.22 0.01 -2.64
CA VAL A 720 1.08 0.62 -1.91
C VAL A 720 -0.14 -0.30 -1.93
N ARG A 721 -0.48 -0.92 -3.07
CA ARG A 721 -1.61 -1.87 -3.15
C ARG A 721 -1.41 -3.05 -2.19
N ARG A 722 -0.21 -3.62 -2.15
CA ARG A 722 0.10 -4.76 -1.27
C ARG A 722 0.07 -4.38 0.20
N VAL A 723 0.65 -3.23 0.55
CA VAL A 723 0.62 -2.69 1.91
C VAL A 723 -0.82 -2.47 2.39
N ARG A 724 -1.69 -1.94 1.52
CA ARG A 724 -3.13 -1.78 1.81
C ARG A 724 -3.85 -3.12 1.95
N GLU A 725 -3.63 -4.05 1.03
CA GLU A 725 -4.28 -5.37 1.02
C GLU A 725 -3.86 -6.25 2.19
N ASP A 726 -2.57 -6.25 2.54
CA ASP A 726 -2.01 -7.15 3.55
C ASP A 726 -2.03 -6.55 4.96
N PHE A 727 -1.91 -5.22 5.10
CA PHE A 727 -1.79 -4.54 6.40
C PHE A 727 -2.85 -3.47 6.66
N GLY A 728 -3.73 -3.15 5.70
CA GLY A 728 -4.71 -2.06 5.85
C GLY A 728 -4.10 -0.66 6.00
N VAL A 729 -2.79 -0.50 5.77
CA VAL A 729 -2.08 0.78 5.88
C VAL A 729 -2.30 1.60 4.61
N GLU A 730 -2.66 2.87 4.78
CA GLU A 730 -2.93 3.78 3.66
C GLU A 730 -1.77 4.77 3.47
N ILE A 731 -1.18 4.78 2.28
CA ILE A 731 -0.10 5.71 1.92
C ILE A 731 -0.64 6.71 0.90
N ARG A 732 -0.61 8.00 1.25
CA ARG A 732 -1.06 9.11 0.41
C ARG A 732 0.13 9.95 -0.01
N ILE A 733 0.40 10.01 -1.31
CA ILE A 733 1.51 10.78 -1.87
C ILE A 733 1.14 11.27 -3.28
N ASP A 734 1.50 12.51 -3.61
CA ASP A 734 1.38 13.03 -4.97
C ASP A 734 2.73 12.94 -5.69
N LEU A 735 2.76 12.12 -6.75
CA LEU A 735 3.94 11.86 -7.56
C LEU A 735 4.07 12.82 -8.76
N SER A 736 3.06 13.66 -9.01
CA SER A 736 2.99 14.58 -10.15
C SER A 736 4.27 15.41 -10.35
N PRO A 737 4.94 15.92 -9.30
CA PRO A 737 6.17 16.70 -9.46
C PRO A 737 7.40 15.94 -9.96
N LEU A 738 7.42 14.61 -9.82
CA LEU A 738 8.51 13.76 -10.32
C LEU A 738 8.44 13.56 -11.83
N HIS A 739 7.26 13.76 -12.44
CA HIS A 739 7.10 13.57 -13.87
C HIS A 739 7.85 14.65 -14.66
N PRO A 740 8.66 14.26 -15.65
CA PRO A 740 9.35 15.22 -16.50
C PRO A 740 8.35 15.98 -17.37
N GLY A 741 8.48 17.31 -17.39
CA GLY A 741 7.73 18.18 -18.29
C GLY A 741 8.21 18.09 -19.75
N PRO A 742 7.69 18.94 -20.66
CA PRO A 742 8.06 18.93 -22.08
C PRO A 742 9.56 19.10 -22.34
N ASN A 743 10.27 19.76 -21.42
CA ASN A 743 11.71 20.01 -21.49
C ASN A 743 12.55 18.80 -21.00
N GLY A 744 11.91 17.67 -20.69
CA GLY A 744 12.57 16.46 -20.17
C GLY A 744 13.07 16.58 -18.73
N ARG A 745 12.62 17.60 -17.98
CA ARG A 745 13.01 17.89 -16.60
C ARG A 745 11.81 17.78 -15.66
N ALA A 746 12.01 17.14 -14.52
CA ALA A 746 11.05 17.08 -13.42
C ALA A 746 10.98 18.41 -12.68
N ARG A 747 9.87 18.66 -11.95
CA ARG A 747 9.74 19.84 -11.10
C ARG A 747 10.45 19.65 -9.76
N GLN A 748 10.45 18.42 -9.25
CA GLN A 748 11.08 18.05 -7.99
C GLN A 748 11.84 16.72 -8.15
N ARG A 749 12.83 16.52 -7.28
CA ARG A 749 13.67 15.31 -7.21
C ARG A 749 13.26 14.35 -6.09
N MET A 750 12.51 14.88 -5.12
CA MET A 750 11.97 14.20 -3.97
C MET A 750 10.55 14.69 -3.72
N VAL A 751 9.68 13.80 -3.26
CA VAL A 751 8.30 14.11 -2.86
C VAL A 751 8.03 13.54 -1.48
N ALA A 752 7.19 14.23 -0.71
CA ALA A 752 6.74 13.78 0.60
C ALA A 752 5.29 13.28 0.54
N GLY A 753 4.96 12.30 1.38
CA GLY A 753 3.62 11.76 1.57
C GLY A 753 3.37 11.30 2.99
N ASP A 754 2.12 10.97 3.29
CA ASP A 754 1.65 10.59 4.62
C ASP A 754 1.30 9.09 4.67
N ILE A 755 1.71 8.43 5.75
CA ILE A 755 1.40 7.02 6.04
C ILE A 755 0.36 6.99 7.16
N HIS A 756 -0.76 6.30 6.97
CA HIS A 756 -1.80 6.14 7.99
C HIS A 756 -1.88 4.68 8.41
N TYR A 757 -1.49 4.40 9.64
CA TYR A 757 -1.60 3.08 10.23
C TYR A 757 -2.99 2.88 10.84
N PRO A 758 -3.56 1.67 10.76
CA PRO A 758 -4.87 1.36 11.37
C PRO A 758 -4.93 1.51 12.89
N THR A 759 -3.77 1.56 13.57
CA THR A 759 -3.63 1.87 15.00
C THR A 759 -3.96 3.33 15.34
N GLY A 760 -4.12 4.21 14.33
CA GLY A 760 -4.29 5.65 14.48
C GLY A 760 -2.98 6.45 14.38
N ASP A 761 -1.83 5.75 14.32
CA ASP A 761 -0.52 6.39 14.16
C ASP A 761 -0.34 6.92 12.73
N ALA A 762 0.27 8.11 12.60
CA ALA A 762 0.57 8.74 11.31
C ALA A 762 2.08 8.88 11.09
N GLY A 763 2.57 8.52 9.91
CA GLY A 763 3.97 8.57 9.50
C GLY A 763 4.23 9.44 8.27
N VAL A 764 5.50 9.63 7.94
CA VAL A 764 5.95 10.40 6.77
C VAL A 764 6.78 9.50 5.86
N LEU A 765 6.42 9.49 4.58
CA LEU A 765 7.17 8.85 3.51
C LEU A 765 7.88 9.93 2.69
N LEU A 766 9.19 9.83 2.55
CA LEU A 766 9.97 10.60 1.58
C LEU A 766 10.38 9.67 0.45
N MET A 767 10.12 10.05 -0.80
CA MET A 767 10.45 9.24 -1.96
C MET A 767 11.37 10.03 -2.91
N ILE A 768 12.52 9.44 -3.20
CA ILE A 768 13.49 9.94 -4.19
C ILE A 768 13.39 9.08 -5.44
N LYS A 769 13.32 9.74 -6.60
CA LYS A 769 13.40 9.11 -7.93
C LYS A 769 14.56 9.74 -8.70
N PRO A 770 15.44 8.95 -9.37
CA PRO A 770 16.43 9.48 -10.29
C PRO A 770 15.73 10.29 -11.38
N THR A 771 15.83 11.61 -11.29
CA THR A 771 15.19 12.58 -12.17
C THR A 771 16.14 13.76 -12.35
N LEU A 772 15.93 14.55 -13.41
CA LEU A 772 16.71 15.74 -13.69
C LEU A 772 15.83 16.97 -13.53
N THR A 773 16.23 17.92 -12.68
CA THR A 773 15.61 19.21 -12.40
C THR A 773 16.29 20.38 -13.14
N GLY A 774 17.49 20.17 -13.69
CA GLY A 774 18.21 21.14 -14.53
C GLY A 774 19.32 21.92 -13.84
N ASP A 775 19.57 21.65 -12.56
CA ASP A 775 20.65 22.17 -11.73
C ASP A 775 21.78 21.14 -11.53
N GLU A 776 21.81 20.08 -12.35
CA GLU A 776 22.80 19.02 -12.22
C GLU A 776 24.22 19.49 -12.56
N PRO A 777 25.25 18.84 -11.99
CA PRO A 777 26.64 19.01 -12.41
C PRO A 777 26.84 18.86 -13.93
N ALA A 778 27.80 19.62 -14.47
CA ALA A 778 28.02 19.73 -15.91
C ALA A 778 28.34 18.40 -16.61
N ASP A 779 29.01 17.48 -15.91
CA ASP A 779 29.31 16.12 -16.36
C ASP A 779 28.03 15.27 -16.50
N VAL A 780 27.14 15.32 -15.50
CA VAL A 780 25.83 14.63 -15.53
C VAL A 780 24.94 15.21 -16.63
N ALA A 781 24.90 16.53 -16.78
CA ALA A 781 24.15 17.20 -17.84
C ALA A 781 24.67 16.83 -19.24
N GLN A 782 25.99 16.76 -19.41
CA GLN A 782 26.63 16.33 -20.66
C GLN A 782 26.34 14.86 -20.97
N TYR A 783 26.36 13.97 -19.95
CA TYR A 783 26.03 12.57 -20.14
C TYR A 783 24.59 12.39 -20.59
N LYS A 784 23.63 13.11 -19.99
CA LYS A 784 22.23 13.13 -20.45
C LYS A 784 22.10 13.60 -21.89
N ALA A 785 22.83 14.64 -22.29
CA ALA A 785 22.78 15.17 -23.65
C ALA A 785 23.23 14.15 -24.71
N ARG A 786 24.11 13.20 -24.34
CA ARG A 786 24.56 12.12 -25.21
C ARG A 786 23.73 10.84 -25.09
N ASN A 787 23.11 10.61 -23.93
CA ASN A 787 22.37 9.39 -23.61
C ASN A 787 20.92 9.71 -23.26
N ALA A 788 20.04 9.67 -24.27
CA ALA A 788 18.63 10.05 -24.11
C ALA A 788 17.87 9.22 -23.05
N ALA A 789 18.24 7.95 -22.85
CA ALA A 789 17.61 7.05 -21.89
C ALA A 789 18.01 7.33 -20.42
N PHE A 790 19.08 8.07 -20.16
CA PHE A 790 19.49 8.45 -18.80
C PHE A 790 18.43 9.36 -18.14
N PRO A 791 18.07 9.22 -16.86
CA PRO A 791 18.61 8.28 -15.87
C PRO A 791 17.85 6.92 -15.78
N HIS A 792 17.02 6.57 -16.77
CA HIS A 792 16.23 5.32 -16.80
C HIS A 792 16.76 4.28 -17.80
N GLU A 793 18.08 4.18 -17.96
CA GLU A 793 18.72 3.16 -18.80
C GLU A 793 18.38 1.73 -18.34
N SER A 794 18.43 0.76 -19.25
CA SER A 794 17.88 -0.59 -19.00
C SER A 794 18.54 -1.32 -17.82
N THR A 795 17.75 -1.97 -16.96
CA THR A 795 18.27 -2.89 -15.91
C THR A 795 18.98 -4.11 -16.48
N GLY A 796 18.73 -4.45 -17.76
CA GLY A 796 19.41 -5.54 -18.44
C GLY A 796 20.88 -5.25 -18.72
N ASP A 797 21.28 -3.98 -18.69
CA ASP A 797 22.68 -3.59 -18.77
C ASP A 797 23.37 -3.78 -17.42
N GLN A 798 24.44 -4.56 -17.44
CA GLN A 798 25.25 -4.90 -16.26
C GLN A 798 26.73 -4.54 -16.48
N PHE A 799 27.04 -3.79 -17.54
CA PHE A 799 28.40 -3.51 -17.98
C PHE A 799 28.62 -1.99 -18.11
N TYR A 800 28.72 -1.32 -16.98
CA TYR A 800 28.84 0.14 -16.98
C TYR A 800 30.22 0.58 -17.42
N ASP A 801 30.27 1.54 -18.34
CA ASP A 801 31.51 2.27 -18.58
C ASP A 801 31.75 3.31 -17.48
N GLU A 802 32.92 3.94 -17.54
CA GLU A 802 33.36 4.90 -16.53
C GLU A 802 32.43 6.12 -16.45
N ALA A 803 31.98 6.64 -17.58
CA ALA A 803 31.15 7.83 -17.65
C ALA A 803 29.74 7.55 -17.12
N GLN A 804 29.16 6.40 -17.46
CA GLN A 804 27.87 5.95 -16.98
C GLN A 804 27.89 5.75 -15.46
N TRP A 805 28.91 5.03 -14.96
CA TRP A 805 29.04 4.76 -13.53
C TRP A 805 29.19 6.06 -12.72
N GLU A 806 30.08 6.94 -13.13
CA GLU A 806 30.30 8.22 -12.45
C GLU A 806 29.06 9.12 -12.51
N SER A 807 28.36 9.17 -13.64
CA SER A 807 27.15 10.00 -13.79
C SER A 807 26.01 9.56 -12.87
N TYR A 808 25.79 8.25 -12.71
CA TYR A 808 24.79 7.74 -11.76
C TYR A 808 25.17 8.01 -10.30
N ARG A 809 26.45 7.81 -9.96
CA ARG A 809 26.96 8.08 -8.60
C ARG A 809 26.82 9.57 -8.28
N ARG A 810 27.25 10.44 -9.18
CA ARG A 810 27.21 11.89 -8.99
C ARG A 810 25.79 12.42 -8.96
N LEU A 811 24.87 11.87 -9.77
CA LEU A 811 23.45 12.21 -9.72
C LEU A 811 22.84 11.85 -8.35
N GLY A 812 23.09 10.64 -7.83
CA GLY A 812 22.57 10.24 -6.52
C GLY A 812 23.06 11.12 -5.37
N GLU A 813 24.34 11.48 -5.41
CA GLU A 813 24.96 12.40 -4.44
C GLU A 813 24.35 13.80 -4.53
N HIS A 814 24.26 14.36 -5.75
CA HIS A 814 23.68 15.67 -6.00
C HIS A 814 22.20 15.76 -5.57
N VAL A 815 21.41 14.72 -5.85
CA VAL A 815 19.98 14.69 -5.48
C VAL A 815 19.81 14.80 -3.97
N VAL A 816 20.58 14.05 -3.17
CA VAL A 816 20.51 14.12 -1.71
C VAL A 816 21.02 15.44 -1.17
N GLU A 817 22.17 15.90 -1.66
CA GLU A 817 22.76 17.17 -1.23
C GLU A 817 21.73 18.29 -1.40
N THR A 818 21.18 18.47 -2.60
CA THR A 818 20.20 19.53 -2.83
C THR A 818 18.87 19.28 -2.11
N ALA A 819 18.45 18.03 -1.94
CA ALA A 819 17.19 17.71 -1.26
C ALA A 819 17.19 18.03 0.23
N PHE A 820 18.32 17.79 0.91
CA PHE A 820 18.43 17.92 2.37
C PHE A 820 19.29 19.09 2.84
N LEU A 821 20.01 19.79 1.95
CA LEU A 821 20.74 21.00 2.32
C LEU A 821 19.82 22.07 2.93
N PRO A 822 18.63 22.41 2.36
CA PRO A 822 17.72 23.40 2.97
C PRO A 822 17.21 22.98 4.35
N VAL A 823 17.11 21.66 4.57
CA VAL A 823 16.62 21.08 5.83
C VAL A 823 17.71 21.14 6.91
N THR A 824 18.95 20.79 6.55
CA THR A 824 20.10 20.78 7.48
C THR A 824 20.70 22.16 7.72
N SER A 825 20.43 23.14 6.86
CA SER A 825 20.86 24.54 7.02
C SER A 825 20.00 25.35 8.00
N GLN A 826 18.91 24.78 8.53
CA GLN A 826 18.08 25.43 9.54
C GLN A 826 18.92 25.75 10.81
N PRO A 827 18.82 26.97 11.38
CA PRO A 827 19.68 27.40 12.50
C PRO A 827 19.56 26.49 13.73
N ASP A 828 18.39 25.89 13.94
CA ASP A 828 18.10 25.03 15.08
C ASP A 828 18.59 23.58 14.89
N TRP A 829 18.97 23.18 13.66
CA TRP A 829 19.34 21.78 13.36
C TRP A 829 20.44 21.24 14.26
N ARG A 830 21.47 22.08 14.54
CA ARG A 830 22.59 21.71 15.41
C ARG A 830 22.24 21.70 16.89
N MET A 831 21.18 22.41 17.29
CA MET A 831 20.72 22.52 18.69
C MET A 831 19.77 21.38 19.09
N LEU A 832 19.19 20.68 18.12
CA LEU A 832 18.31 19.54 18.38
C LEU A 832 19.05 18.38 19.06
N GLU A 833 18.41 17.79 20.08
CA GLU A 833 18.85 16.54 20.70
C GLU A 833 18.93 15.41 19.67
N GLU A 834 19.93 14.55 19.80
CA GLU A 834 20.21 13.48 18.82
C GLU A 834 19.01 12.53 18.61
N GLY A 835 18.17 12.34 19.62
CA GLY A 835 16.94 11.54 19.55
C GLY A 835 15.76 12.21 18.83
N THR A 836 15.73 13.54 18.72
CA THR A 836 14.63 14.30 18.09
C THR A 836 14.96 14.77 16.67
N ARG A 837 16.25 14.81 16.30
CA ARG A 837 16.74 15.16 14.96
C ARG A 837 16.05 14.40 13.84
N GLY A 838 15.82 13.10 14.01
CA GLY A 838 15.16 12.30 12.97
C GLY A 838 13.73 12.75 12.68
N ALA A 839 12.93 12.96 13.71
CA ALA A 839 11.54 13.41 13.53
C ALA A 839 11.49 14.83 12.95
N ALA A 840 12.38 15.72 13.41
CA ALA A 840 12.53 17.07 12.87
C ALA A 840 12.95 17.07 11.39
N LEU A 841 13.91 16.22 11.00
CA LEU A 841 14.37 16.03 9.62
C LEU A 841 13.19 15.70 8.70
N PHE A 842 12.39 14.69 9.06
CA PHE A 842 11.24 14.28 8.26
C PHE A 842 10.11 15.32 8.26
N ALA A 843 9.88 16.00 9.39
CA ALA A 843 8.88 17.07 9.46
C ALA A 843 9.25 18.26 8.58
N TRP A 844 10.52 18.68 8.57
CA TRP A 844 11.01 19.77 7.73
C TRP A 844 11.11 19.36 6.27
N ALA A 845 11.61 18.16 5.97
CA ALA A 845 11.59 17.62 4.61
C ALA A 845 10.15 17.50 4.07
N ARG A 846 9.18 17.12 4.91
CA ARG A 846 7.76 17.14 4.53
C ARG A 846 7.30 18.56 4.17
N ARG A 847 7.69 19.58 4.93
CA ARG A 847 7.30 20.97 4.62
C ARG A 847 7.89 21.46 3.29
N GLU A 848 9.13 21.08 3.00
CA GLU A 848 9.84 21.49 1.78
C GLU A 848 9.33 20.75 0.54
N TRP A 849 9.07 19.45 0.67
CA TRP A 849 8.84 18.55 -0.47
C TRP A 849 7.39 18.06 -0.61
N LEU A 850 6.45 18.57 0.20
CA LEU A 850 5.03 18.33 -0.07
C LEU A 850 4.60 19.18 -1.28
N PRO A 851 4.02 18.56 -2.32
CA PRO A 851 3.66 19.28 -3.55
C PRO A 851 2.67 20.41 -3.28
N LEU A 852 2.88 21.58 -3.87
CA LEU A 852 1.89 22.65 -3.75
C LEU A 852 0.58 22.25 -4.46
N PRO A 853 -0.59 22.55 -3.88
CA PRO A 853 -1.87 22.29 -4.52
C PRO A 853 -1.95 22.98 -5.89
N ALA A 854 -2.61 22.34 -6.84
CA ALA A 854 -2.63 22.82 -8.22
C ALA A 854 -3.19 24.25 -8.32
N GLY A 855 -2.41 25.15 -8.94
CA GLY A 855 -2.75 26.56 -9.11
C GLY A 855 -2.67 27.39 -7.82
N TYR A 856 -2.15 26.86 -6.72
CA TYR A 856 -2.02 27.59 -5.45
C TYR A 856 -1.18 28.86 -5.60
N SER A 857 -0.04 28.80 -6.29
CA SER A 857 0.84 29.96 -6.50
C SER A 857 0.12 31.15 -7.16
N ASP A 858 -0.73 30.89 -8.15
CA ASP A 858 -1.51 31.93 -8.84
C ASP A 858 -2.63 32.51 -7.97
N ARG A 859 -3.17 31.70 -7.05
CA ARG A 859 -4.21 32.12 -6.10
C ARG A 859 -3.63 32.83 -4.87
N PHE A 860 -2.43 32.47 -4.44
CA PHE A 860 -1.79 32.99 -3.22
C PHE A 860 -1.67 34.51 -3.25
N ALA A 861 -1.29 35.09 -4.40
CA ALA A 861 -1.22 36.55 -4.56
C ALA A 861 -2.55 37.25 -4.23
N ARG A 862 -3.69 36.64 -4.60
CA ARG A 862 -5.02 37.16 -4.27
C ARG A 862 -5.35 37.00 -2.79
N LEU A 863 -5.02 35.86 -2.20
CA LEU A 863 -5.22 35.61 -0.77
C LEU A 863 -4.41 36.59 0.08
N ALA A 864 -3.15 36.83 -0.29
CA ALA A 864 -2.27 37.79 0.35
C ALA A 864 -2.80 39.23 0.21
N SER A 865 -3.29 39.62 -0.98
CA SER A 865 -3.91 40.94 -1.18
C SER A 865 -5.14 41.13 -0.29
N ARG A 866 -6.03 40.13 -0.21
CA ARG A 866 -7.22 40.21 0.66
C ARG A 866 -6.87 40.25 2.15
N ALA A 867 -5.87 39.50 2.58
CA ALA A 867 -5.37 39.59 3.95
C ALA A 867 -4.82 41.00 4.24
N ALA A 868 -4.00 41.55 3.34
CA ALA A 868 -3.46 42.90 3.48
C ALA A 868 -4.53 44.00 3.49
N GLU A 869 -5.61 43.84 2.71
CA GLU A 869 -6.76 44.74 2.75
C GLU A 869 -7.46 44.71 4.12
N ILE A 870 -7.62 43.53 4.72
CA ILE A 870 -8.21 43.38 6.05
C ILE A 870 -7.31 44.01 7.11
N ASP A 871 -6.00 43.79 7.02
CA ASP A 871 -5.02 44.38 7.93
C ASP A 871 -5.01 45.92 7.80
N ALA A 872 -5.04 46.47 6.58
CA ALA A 872 -5.15 47.90 6.35
C ALA A 872 -6.45 48.50 6.92
N LEU A 873 -7.56 47.76 6.84
CA LEU A 873 -8.83 48.17 7.45
C LEU A 873 -8.76 48.18 8.98
N LEU A 874 -8.06 47.23 9.60
CA LEU A 874 -7.81 47.24 11.05
C LEU A 874 -7.01 48.46 11.49
N HIS A 875 -6.02 48.87 10.69
CA HIS A 875 -5.25 50.09 10.95
C HIS A 875 -6.06 51.37 10.75
N ALA A 876 -6.93 51.43 9.72
CA ALA A 876 -7.69 52.63 9.37
C ALA A 876 -8.94 52.86 10.25
N ALA A 877 -9.55 51.80 10.78
CA ALA A 877 -10.85 51.88 11.47
C ALA A 877 -10.80 52.37 12.92
N GLY A 878 -9.63 52.79 13.44
CA GLY A 878 -9.47 53.19 14.84
C GLY A 878 -9.57 52.04 15.85
N THR A 879 -9.57 50.79 15.39
CA THR A 879 -9.60 49.55 16.19
C THR A 879 -8.22 49.16 16.73
N HIS A 880 -7.51 50.11 17.33
CA HIS A 880 -6.15 49.89 17.84
C HIS A 880 -6.07 48.74 18.84
N ARG A 881 -7.15 48.51 19.61
CA ARG A 881 -7.21 47.40 20.56
C ARG A 881 -7.29 46.03 19.89
N LEU A 882 -8.22 45.83 18.96
CA LEU A 882 -8.34 44.56 18.23
C LEU A 882 -7.08 44.27 17.42
N LEU A 883 -6.48 45.30 16.82
CA LEU A 883 -5.21 45.18 16.11
C LEU A 883 -4.11 44.61 17.03
N ARG A 884 -3.95 45.15 18.25
CA ARG A 884 -2.99 44.66 19.25
C ARG A 884 -3.32 43.27 19.79
N GLU A 885 -4.60 42.88 19.82
CA GLU A 885 -5.02 41.53 20.22
C GLU A 885 -4.76 40.48 19.11
N VAL A 886 -4.85 40.87 17.83
CA VAL A 886 -4.56 39.99 16.68
C VAL A 886 -3.06 39.92 16.39
N PHE A 887 -2.35 41.05 16.56
CA PHE A 887 -0.91 41.20 16.33
C PHE A 887 -0.21 41.62 17.62
N GLU A 888 -0.08 40.68 18.57
CA GLU A 888 0.58 40.93 19.86
C GLU A 888 2.01 41.46 19.70
N GLU A 889 2.70 41.11 18.59
CA GLU A 889 4.04 41.59 18.28
C GLU A 889 4.13 43.11 18.10
N GLU A 890 3.07 43.80 17.68
CA GLU A 890 3.09 45.27 17.59
C GLU A 890 3.26 45.90 18.97
N VAL A 891 2.68 45.27 20.00
CA VAL A 891 2.82 45.72 21.39
C VAL A 891 4.27 45.58 21.85
N PHE A 892 4.93 44.49 21.47
CA PHE A 892 6.34 44.25 21.75
C PHE A 892 7.24 45.30 21.07
N VAL A 893 7.03 45.56 19.77
CA VAL A 893 7.83 46.56 19.02
C VAL A 893 7.57 47.98 19.50
N ALA A 894 6.32 48.35 19.78
CA ALA A 894 5.99 49.64 20.38
C ALA A 894 6.59 49.80 21.79
N GLY A 895 6.66 48.71 22.56
CA GLY A 895 7.28 48.64 23.88
C GLY A 895 8.81 48.77 23.86
N LEU A 896 9.49 48.45 22.76
CA LEU A 896 10.92 48.74 22.58
C LEU A 896 11.20 50.25 22.43
N SER A 897 10.18 51.05 22.08
CA SER A 897 10.31 52.49 21.82
C SER A 897 9.83 53.38 22.98
N ARG A 898 9.24 52.82 24.05
CA ARG A 898 8.75 53.57 25.23
C ARG A 898 9.08 52.84 26.53
N GLU A 899 9.51 53.59 27.55
CA GLU A 899 9.71 53.07 28.91
C GLU A 899 8.42 52.42 29.44
N GLN A 900 8.62 51.29 30.13
CA GLN A 900 7.66 50.24 30.45
C GLN A 900 6.41 50.70 31.24
N GLY A 901 5.23 50.18 30.88
CA GLY A 901 4.11 50.06 31.82
C GLY A 901 2.69 50.07 31.25
N ASP A 902 2.40 50.87 30.22
CA ASP A 902 1.01 51.19 29.89
C ASP A 902 0.31 50.20 28.95
N GLY A 903 1.01 49.63 27.97
CA GLY A 903 0.38 48.78 26.94
C GLY A 903 -0.28 47.49 27.47
N VAL A 904 0.31 46.86 28.50
CA VAL A 904 -0.23 45.63 29.12
C VAL A 904 -1.41 45.94 30.05
N ARG A 905 -1.42 47.10 30.72
CA ARG A 905 -2.56 47.57 31.52
C ARG A 905 -3.76 47.90 30.64
N GLU A 906 -3.53 48.44 29.44
CA GLU A 906 -4.56 48.82 28.47
C GLU A 906 -5.31 47.60 27.89
N LEU A 907 -4.60 46.49 27.60
CA LEU A 907 -5.20 45.21 27.17
C LEU A 907 -6.02 44.51 28.27
N ALA A 908 -5.72 44.75 29.56
CA ALA A 908 -6.47 44.23 30.70
C ALA A 908 -7.68 45.10 31.10
N ALA A 909 -7.78 46.33 30.58
CA ALA A 909 -8.89 47.25 30.85
C ALA A 909 -10.20 46.77 30.18
N ARG A 910 -11.35 47.34 30.54
CA ARG A 910 -12.62 47.01 29.85
C ARG A 910 -12.60 47.64 28.43
N PRO A 911 -13.06 46.96 27.37
CA PRO A 911 -13.10 47.55 26.03
C PRO A 911 -14.07 48.74 25.98
N GLU A 912 -13.69 49.81 25.27
CA GLU A 912 -14.53 50.98 25.08
C GLU A 912 -15.63 50.73 24.03
N ALA A 913 -16.64 51.58 23.99
CA ALA A 913 -17.74 51.44 23.02
C ALA A 913 -17.25 51.48 21.55
N LEU A 914 -16.18 52.24 21.28
CA LEU A 914 -15.56 52.32 19.96
C LEU A 914 -14.83 51.02 19.60
N ASP A 915 -14.10 50.42 20.55
CA ASP A 915 -13.44 49.11 20.37
C ASP A 915 -14.46 48.00 20.08
N ILE A 916 -15.56 47.99 20.82
CA ILE A 916 -16.66 47.02 20.66
C ILE A 916 -17.27 47.16 19.27
N THR A 917 -17.59 48.39 18.84
CA THR A 917 -18.25 48.62 17.55
C THR A 917 -17.32 48.35 16.37
N GLY A 918 -16.07 48.81 16.43
CA GLY A 918 -15.09 48.58 15.39
C GLY A 918 -14.69 47.11 15.26
N SER A 919 -14.56 46.40 16.39
CA SER A 919 -14.18 44.98 16.38
C SER A 919 -15.23 44.08 15.74
N LEU A 920 -16.53 44.41 15.86
CA LEU A 920 -17.61 43.66 15.21
C LEU A 920 -17.48 43.70 13.68
N TRP A 921 -17.25 44.89 13.12
CA TRP A 921 -17.14 45.07 11.67
C TRP A 921 -15.89 44.36 11.13
N ALA A 922 -14.75 44.55 11.78
CA ALA A 922 -13.50 43.89 11.41
C ALA A 922 -13.61 42.36 11.50
N SER A 923 -14.22 41.84 12.58
CA SER A 923 -14.44 40.40 12.77
C SER A 923 -15.32 39.79 11.68
N ARG A 924 -16.31 40.53 11.16
CA ARG A 924 -17.13 40.08 10.02
C ARG A 924 -16.33 39.99 8.72
N GLN A 925 -15.47 40.97 8.44
CA GLN A 925 -14.61 40.93 7.25
C GLN A 925 -13.62 39.78 7.32
N ALA A 926 -13.01 39.55 8.49
CA ALA A 926 -12.13 38.42 8.74
C ALA A 926 -12.84 37.08 8.54
N LEU A 927 -14.05 36.90 9.09
CA LEU A 927 -14.82 35.67 8.93
C LEU A 927 -15.24 35.40 7.48
N LEU A 928 -15.60 36.42 6.71
CA LEU A 928 -15.91 36.28 5.28
C LEU A 928 -14.68 35.82 4.49
N PHE A 929 -13.50 36.38 4.78
CA PHE A 929 -12.25 35.93 4.19
C PHE A 929 -11.92 34.49 4.60
N MET A 930 -12.06 34.15 5.88
CA MET A 930 -11.87 32.78 6.36
C MET A 930 -12.79 31.79 5.65
N GLU A 931 -14.06 32.13 5.44
CA GLU A 931 -15.01 31.32 4.70
C GLU A 931 -14.63 31.19 3.22
N GLU A 932 -14.21 32.28 2.58
CA GLU A 932 -13.74 32.27 1.18
C GLU A 932 -12.56 31.30 1.02
N VAL A 933 -11.55 31.38 1.88
CA VAL A 933 -10.40 30.47 1.83
C VAL A 933 -10.82 29.03 2.15
N PHE A 934 -11.68 28.84 3.16
CA PHE A 934 -12.18 27.52 3.53
C PHE A 934 -12.86 26.80 2.36
N LEU A 935 -13.69 27.52 1.59
CA LEU A 935 -14.39 26.97 0.43
C LEU A 935 -13.48 26.79 -0.78
N ARG A 936 -12.59 27.74 -1.06
CA ARG A 936 -11.74 27.70 -2.26
C ARG A 936 -10.61 26.69 -2.18
N GLU A 937 -10.02 26.53 -1.00
CA GLU A 937 -8.84 25.67 -0.81
C GLU A 937 -9.18 24.33 -0.13
N ASP A 938 -10.47 24.01 0.00
CA ASP A 938 -11.01 22.82 0.72
C ASP A 938 -10.29 22.56 2.05
N LEU A 939 -10.17 23.61 2.88
CA LEU A 939 -9.47 23.54 4.17
C LEU A 939 -10.09 22.50 5.12
N ALA A 940 -11.32 22.04 4.87
CA ALA A 940 -11.90 20.93 5.61
C ALA A 940 -11.04 19.66 5.57
N GLN A 941 -10.33 19.43 4.46
CA GLN A 941 -9.45 18.27 4.26
C GLN A 941 -7.97 18.66 4.30
N GLU A 942 -7.64 19.82 3.74
CA GLU A 942 -6.25 20.19 3.46
C GLU A 942 -5.62 21.14 4.49
N TYR A 943 -6.27 21.47 5.61
CA TYR A 943 -5.75 22.46 6.58
C TYR A 943 -4.35 22.15 7.14
N ASN A 944 -3.93 20.88 7.17
CA ASN A 944 -2.60 20.46 7.62
C ASN A 944 -1.51 20.54 6.53
N HIS A 945 -1.87 20.99 5.33
CA HIS A 945 -0.93 21.18 4.24
C HIS A 945 0.04 22.34 4.56
N PRO A 946 1.37 22.17 4.41
CA PRO A 946 2.37 23.21 4.72
C PRO A 946 2.12 24.55 4.03
N ALA A 947 1.62 24.52 2.78
CA ALA A 947 1.23 25.72 2.04
C ALA A 947 0.22 26.60 2.78
N TYR A 948 -0.70 26.02 3.54
CA TYR A 948 -1.74 26.77 4.26
C TYR A 948 -1.36 27.12 5.70
N LEU A 949 -0.18 26.69 6.20
CA LEU A 949 0.23 26.98 7.59
C LEU A 949 0.25 28.48 7.89
N GLY A 950 0.72 29.31 6.96
CA GLY A 950 0.71 30.76 7.14
C GLY A 950 -0.71 31.32 7.29
N LEU A 951 -1.65 30.85 6.46
CA LEU A 951 -3.06 31.23 6.53
C LEU A 951 -3.73 30.70 7.79
N MET A 952 -3.45 29.46 8.19
CA MET A 952 -3.97 28.85 9.41
C MET A 952 -3.45 29.57 10.65
N ASN A 953 -2.18 29.99 10.66
CA ASN A 953 -1.62 30.83 11.73
C ASN A 953 -2.27 32.21 11.76
N TYR A 954 -2.53 32.81 10.59
CA TYR A 954 -3.28 34.06 10.50
C TYR A 954 -4.71 33.89 11.05
N PHE A 955 -5.39 32.78 10.73
CA PHE A 955 -6.71 32.47 11.30
C PHE A 955 -6.65 32.22 12.81
N ALA A 956 -5.59 31.55 13.28
CA ALA A 956 -5.36 31.34 14.69
C ALA A 956 -5.24 32.66 15.45
N ARG A 957 -4.48 33.63 14.93
CA ARG A 957 -4.34 34.97 15.53
C ARG A 957 -5.70 35.63 15.75
N TRP A 958 -6.52 35.67 14.72
CA TRP A 958 -7.90 36.17 14.81
C TRP A 958 -8.75 35.35 15.78
N ALA A 959 -8.72 34.02 15.69
CA ALA A 959 -9.52 33.14 16.53
C ALA A 959 -9.08 33.14 18.01
N HIS A 960 -7.84 33.56 18.32
CA HIS A 960 -7.32 33.71 19.67
C HIS A 960 -7.57 35.12 20.26
N ALA A 961 -7.78 36.13 19.42
CA ALA A 961 -8.09 37.49 19.87
C ALA A 961 -9.35 37.53 20.78
N PRO A 962 -9.26 38.08 22.00
CA PRO A 962 -10.38 38.15 22.94
C PRO A 962 -11.64 38.83 22.39
N LEU A 963 -11.51 39.96 21.68
CA LEU A 963 -12.63 40.67 21.06
C LEU A 963 -13.30 39.84 19.96
N PHE A 964 -12.55 39.04 19.19
CA PHE A 964 -13.11 38.14 18.19
C PHE A 964 -13.91 37.00 18.86
N ARG A 965 -13.33 36.38 19.90
CA ARG A 965 -14.00 35.32 20.69
C ARG A 965 -15.27 35.80 21.38
N MET A 966 -15.30 37.07 21.80
CA MET A 966 -16.49 37.71 22.37
C MET A 966 -17.64 37.74 21.36
N TRP A 967 -17.37 38.00 20.07
CA TRP A 967 -18.37 38.08 19.02
C TRP A 967 -18.78 36.72 18.42
N TRP A 968 -17.90 35.72 18.47
CA TRP A 968 -18.11 34.41 17.86
C TRP A 968 -19.48 33.74 18.16
N PRO A 969 -19.98 33.71 19.42
CA PRO A 969 -21.26 33.07 19.74
C PRO A 969 -22.47 33.67 19.00
N LEU A 970 -22.39 34.96 18.63
CA LEU A 970 -23.43 35.66 17.88
C LEU A 970 -23.21 35.53 16.37
N LEU A 971 -21.95 35.69 15.91
CA LEU A 971 -21.63 35.70 14.49
C LEU A 971 -21.73 34.31 13.83
N LYS A 972 -21.48 33.22 14.57
CA LYS A 972 -21.48 31.87 14.00
C LYS A 972 -22.82 31.43 13.39
N ALA A 973 -23.93 32.04 13.83
CA ALA A 973 -25.26 31.77 13.25
C ALA A 973 -25.39 32.25 11.79
N LEU A 974 -24.50 33.13 11.34
CA LEU A 974 -24.50 33.69 9.99
C LEU A 974 -23.77 32.81 8.95
N TYR A 975 -23.10 31.74 9.38
CA TYR A 975 -22.24 30.93 8.52
C TYR A 975 -22.64 29.44 8.50
N PRO A 976 -22.28 28.68 7.44
CA PRO A 976 -22.61 27.26 7.31
C PRO A 976 -22.01 26.39 8.43
N GLN A 977 -22.75 25.36 8.84
CA GLN A 977 -22.36 24.47 9.94
C GLN A 977 -21.01 23.76 9.73
N ARG A 978 -20.63 23.45 8.48
CA ARG A 978 -19.33 22.84 8.18
C ARG A 978 -18.16 23.78 8.49
N PHE A 979 -18.29 25.07 8.14
CA PHE A 979 -17.29 26.08 8.42
C PHE A 979 -17.19 26.42 9.90
N THR A 980 -18.34 26.57 10.58
CA THR A 980 -18.34 26.84 12.02
C THR A 980 -17.72 25.69 12.82
N ARG A 981 -18.08 24.44 12.50
CA ARG A 981 -17.47 23.25 13.12
C ARG A 981 -15.95 23.19 12.89
N PHE A 982 -15.49 23.55 11.69
CA PHE A 982 -14.07 23.63 11.39
C PHE A 982 -13.36 24.62 12.31
N LEU A 983 -13.83 25.88 12.40
CA LEU A 983 -13.23 26.88 13.29
C LEU A 983 -13.30 26.50 14.78
N GLU A 984 -14.43 25.94 15.23
CA GLU A 984 -14.58 25.50 16.62
C GLU A 984 -13.63 24.35 16.97
N THR A 985 -13.43 23.41 16.04
CA THR A 985 -12.54 22.25 16.23
C THR A 985 -11.06 22.65 16.18
N GLN A 986 -10.66 23.46 15.20
CA GLN A 986 -9.26 23.80 14.99
C GLN A 986 -8.73 24.84 16.00
N PHE A 987 -9.57 25.80 16.44
CA PHE A 987 -9.13 26.91 17.29
C PHE A 987 -9.72 26.88 18.71
N GLY A 988 -10.50 25.84 19.06
CA GLY A 988 -11.07 25.69 20.39
C GLY A 988 -12.07 26.79 20.75
N LEU A 989 -12.87 27.24 19.77
CA LEU A 989 -13.93 28.22 20.01
C LEU A 989 -15.13 27.51 20.67
N ALA A 990 -15.14 27.43 22.00
CA ALA A 990 -16.15 26.68 22.73
C ALA A 990 -17.56 27.32 22.65
N PRO A 991 -18.64 26.52 22.51
CA PRO A 991 -19.99 26.99 22.82
C PRO A 991 -20.14 27.09 24.34
N ARG A 992 -19.76 28.22 24.94
CA ARG A 992 -19.90 28.44 26.39
C ARG A 992 -21.34 28.82 26.77
N ARG A 993 -21.75 28.42 27.98
CA ARG A 993 -23.08 28.67 28.59
C ARG A 993 -23.42 30.16 28.50
N ARG A 994 -24.56 30.46 27.89
CA ARG A 994 -25.18 31.79 27.88
C ARG A 994 -25.56 32.16 29.31
N ALA A 995 -24.98 33.22 29.86
CA ALA A 995 -25.74 34.02 30.82
C ALA A 995 -26.99 34.53 30.05
N GLU A 996 -28.17 34.40 30.65
CA GLU A 996 -29.41 34.74 29.97
C GLU A 996 -29.45 36.24 29.67
N PRO A 997 -29.76 36.64 28.43
CA PRO A 997 -29.94 38.05 28.13
C PRO A 997 -31.17 38.58 28.87
N HIS A 998 -31.08 39.81 29.35
CA HIS A 998 -32.14 40.45 30.12
C HIS A 998 -32.46 41.83 29.56
N VAL A 999 -33.61 42.35 29.98
CA VAL A 999 -34.02 43.71 29.66
C VAL A 999 -33.64 44.60 30.82
N GLU A 1000 -32.98 45.72 30.54
CA GLU A 1000 -32.65 46.75 31.52
C GLU A 1000 -33.39 48.05 31.19
N LEU A 1001 -33.90 48.73 32.22
CA LEU A 1001 -34.41 50.09 32.12
C LEU A 1001 -33.25 51.08 32.18
N GLU A 1002 -33.12 51.91 31.15
CA GLU A 1002 -32.03 52.89 31.07
C GLU A 1002 -32.28 54.04 32.06
N ARG A 1003 -31.34 54.23 33.01
CA ARG A 1003 -31.42 55.24 34.09
C ARG A 1003 -30.92 56.61 33.61
N ASP A 1004 -31.30 57.67 34.32
CA ASP A 1004 -30.91 59.09 34.17
C ASP A 1004 -29.41 59.32 33.86
N SER A 1005 -28.99 59.01 32.63
CA SER A 1005 -27.72 59.37 32.05
C SER A 1005 -27.95 60.45 30.99
N PRO A 1006 -27.12 61.50 30.94
CA PRO A 1006 -27.30 62.63 30.02
C PRO A 1006 -27.18 62.24 28.53
N ALA A 1007 -26.74 61.02 28.23
CA ALA A 1007 -26.86 60.38 26.93
C ALA A 1007 -26.99 58.85 27.11
N PRO A 1008 -27.97 58.19 26.48
CA PRO A 1008 -28.01 56.73 26.44
C PRO A 1008 -26.81 56.19 25.65
N THR A 1009 -26.17 55.11 26.13
CA THR A 1009 -24.90 54.59 25.59
C THR A 1009 -24.95 53.09 25.35
N GLY A 1010 -24.57 52.64 24.15
CA GLY A 1010 -24.51 51.23 23.79
C GLY A 1010 -24.53 51.02 22.27
N LEU A 1011 -24.38 49.77 21.82
CA LEU A 1011 -24.26 49.46 20.38
C LEU A 1011 -25.55 49.75 19.62
N ALA A 1012 -26.70 49.38 20.17
CA ALA A 1012 -27.99 49.69 19.55
C ALA A 1012 -28.25 51.20 19.54
N MET A 1013 -27.93 51.91 20.62
CA MET A 1013 -28.13 53.36 20.72
C MET A 1013 -27.20 54.16 19.81
N SER A 1014 -25.93 53.77 19.69
CA SER A 1014 -24.98 54.43 18.79
C SER A 1014 -25.43 54.30 17.34
N ARG A 1015 -25.89 53.11 16.93
CA ARG A 1015 -26.41 52.87 15.59
C ARG A 1015 -27.72 53.60 15.33
N TRP A 1016 -28.64 53.60 16.31
CA TRP A 1016 -29.86 54.39 16.24
C TRP A 1016 -29.56 55.86 16.03
N THR A 1017 -28.62 56.42 16.80
CA THR A 1017 -28.25 57.84 16.72
C THR A 1017 -27.65 58.19 15.36
N GLN A 1018 -26.88 57.28 14.77
CA GLN A 1018 -26.31 57.45 13.43
C GLN A 1018 -27.38 57.40 12.32
N GLU A 1019 -28.38 56.51 12.45
CA GLU A 1019 -29.44 56.33 11.43
C GLU A 1019 -30.59 57.33 11.56
N ARG A 1020 -30.96 57.69 12.80
CA ARG A 1020 -32.21 58.38 13.14
C ARG A 1020 -32.00 59.68 13.91
N GLY A 1021 -30.74 60.06 14.18
CA GLY A 1021 -30.40 61.23 14.99
C GLY A 1021 -30.59 61.02 16.49
N ARG A 1022 -30.30 62.07 17.27
CA ARG A 1022 -30.31 62.00 18.75
C ARG A 1022 -31.73 61.81 19.28
N LEU A 1023 -31.94 60.74 20.05
CA LEU A 1023 -33.21 60.48 20.74
C LEU A 1023 -33.41 61.50 21.87
N GLN A 1024 -34.53 62.23 21.86
CA GLN A 1024 -34.97 63.01 23.02
C GLN A 1024 -36.08 62.23 23.73
N LEU A 1025 -35.91 61.99 25.02
CA LEU A 1025 -36.94 61.40 25.86
C LEU A 1025 -37.90 62.52 26.26
N THR A 1026 -39.17 62.40 25.87
CA THR A 1026 -40.27 63.27 26.32
C THR A 1026 -40.79 62.81 27.68
N ASP A 1027 -41.45 63.70 28.44
CA ASP A 1027 -42.07 63.35 29.72
C ASP A 1027 -43.01 62.13 29.57
N GLY A 1028 -42.76 61.09 30.38
CA GLY A 1028 -43.51 59.83 30.37
C GLY A 1028 -42.98 58.70 29.47
N ALA A 1029 -41.98 58.95 28.62
CA ALA A 1029 -41.30 57.89 27.86
C ALA A 1029 -40.19 57.23 28.70
N ARG A 1030 -39.99 55.92 28.50
CA ARG A 1030 -38.93 55.11 29.10
C ARG A 1030 -38.22 54.32 28.01
N LEU A 1031 -36.91 54.10 28.19
CA LEU A 1031 -36.11 53.35 27.24
C LEU A 1031 -35.71 52.02 27.87
N LEU A 1032 -36.09 50.92 27.21
CA LEU A 1032 -35.75 49.57 27.61
C LEU A 1032 -34.70 49.03 26.64
N SER A 1033 -33.61 48.53 27.20
CA SER A 1033 -32.45 48.06 26.48
C SER A 1033 -32.30 46.55 26.65
N PHE A 1034 -32.10 45.83 25.54
CA PHE A 1034 -31.81 44.41 25.55
C PHE A 1034 -30.30 44.21 25.73
N VAL A 1035 -29.93 43.77 26.93
CA VAL A 1035 -28.53 43.61 27.31
C VAL A 1035 -28.18 42.14 27.28
N HIS A 1036 -27.19 41.80 26.45
CA HIS A 1036 -26.64 40.47 26.39
C HIS A 1036 -25.25 40.47 27.03
N PRO A 1037 -25.04 39.72 28.13
CA PRO A 1037 -23.71 39.51 28.67
C PRO A 1037 -22.89 38.66 27.70
N VAL A 1038 -21.75 39.17 27.26
CA VAL A 1038 -20.76 38.41 26.48
C VAL A 1038 -19.44 38.37 27.23
N ARG A 1039 -18.72 37.27 27.14
CA ARG A 1039 -17.49 37.09 27.91
C ARG A 1039 -16.28 37.67 27.16
N TYR A 1040 -15.53 38.54 27.83
CA TYR A 1040 -14.24 39.07 27.40
C TYR A 1040 -13.17 38.62 28.42
N GLY A 1041 -12.28 37.71 28.01
CA GLY A 1041 -11.37 37.03 28.92
C GLY A 1041 -12.11 36.25 30.02
N ASP A 1042 -11.94 36.67 31.27
CA ASP A 1042 -12.62 36.09 32.44
C ASP A 1042 -13.77 36.94 33.00
N ARG A 1043 -14.16 38.01 32.30
CA ARG A 1043 -15.21 38.93 32.75
C ARG A 1043 -16.39 38.90 31.79
N ASP A 1044 -17.59 39.06 32.33
CA ASP A 1044 -18.79 39.28 31.53
C ASP A 1044 -18.94 40.79 31.26
N VAL A 1045 -19.05 41.13 29.98
CA VAL A 1045 -19.25 42.49 29.48
C VAL A 1045 -20.69 42.58 28.94
N PRO A 1046 -21.58 43.36 29.57
CA PRO A 1046 -22.90 43.61 29.02
C PRO A 1046 -22.81 44.41 27.72
N ILE A 1047 -23.45 43.93 26.66
CA ILE A 1047 -23.59 44.64 25.39
C ILE A 1047 -25.08 44.89 25.11
N GLN A 1048 -25.43 46.14 24.86
CA GLN A 1048 -26.75 46.56 24.42
C GLN A 1048 -26.98 46.16 22.95
N LEU A 1049 -27.72 45.08 22.69
CA LEU A 1049 -27.93 44.54 21.34
C LEU A 1049 -29.21 45.05 20.66
N ALA A 1050 -30.20 45.50 21.43
CA ALA A 1050 -31.44 46.06 20.93
C ALA A 1050 -32.03 47.05 21.95
N GLN A 1051 -32.99 47.87 21.52
CA GLN A 1051 -33.67 48.81 22.39
C GLN A 1051 -35.10 49.08 21.94
N VAL A 1052 -35.97 49.48 22.85
CA VAL A 1052 -37.34 49.92 22.55
C VAL A 1052 -37.72 51.09 23.43
N ARG A 1053 -38.28 52.13 22.82
CA ARG A 1053 -38.87 53.26 23.55
C ARG A 1053 -40.33 52.95 23.87
N VAL A 1054 -40.67 52.95 25.16
CA VAL A 1054 -41.99 52.58 25.67
C VAL A 1054 -42.62 53.74 26.43
N TYR A 1055 -43.92 53.91 26.26
CA TYR A 1055 -44.74 54.91 26.92
C TYR A 1055 -45.63 54.23 27.94
N ILE A 1056 -45.60 54.70 29.18
CA ILE A 1056 -46.32 54.08 30.29
C ILE A 1056 -47.44 55.02 30.74
N GLN A 1057 -48.65 54.48 30.86
CA GLN A 1057 -49.81 55.21 31.36
C GLN A 1057 -50.39 54.49 32.60
N GLU A 1058 -50.52 55.23 33.70
CA GLU A 1058 -50.85 54.70 35.03
C GLU A 1058 -52.35 54.41 35.22
N ALA A 1059 -53.23 55.15 34.54
CA ALA A 1059 -54.69 55.09 34.72
C ALA A 1059 -55.38 54.25 33.63
N TRP A 1060 -55.20 52.92 33.65
CA TRP A 1060 -55.92 51.98 32.80
C TRP A 1060 -56.69 50.96 33.66
N THR A 1061 -57.83 50.49 33.16
CA THR A 1061 -58.94 49.96 33.97
C THR A 1061 -58.63 48.72 34.83
N ASP A 1062 -57.50 48.04 34.57
CA ASP A 1062 -57.05 46.83 35.29
C ASP A 1062 -55.54 46.88 35.61
N GLY A 1063 -54.97 48.07 35.79
CA GLY A 1063 -53.52 48.32 35.93
C GLY A 1063 -52.96 49.10 34.74
N GLY A 1064 -51.72 49.58 34.84
CA GLY A 1064 -51.06 50.42 33.84
C GLY A 1064 -50.83 49.74 32.48
N LEU A 1065 -50.71 50.58 31.45
CA LEU A 1065 -50.49 50.19 30.05
C LEU A 1065 -49.09 50.63 29.61
N ALA A 1066 -48.33 49.73 29.00
CA ALA A 1066 -47.06 50.05 28.34
C ALA A 1066 -47.20 49.90 26.83
N ALA A 1067 -47.05 50.99 26.08
CA ALA A 1067 -47.25 51.02 24.63
C ALA A 1067 -46.01 51.56 23.90
N TRP A 1068 -45.71 51.02 22.72
CA TRP A 1068 -44.67 51.56 21.84
C TRP A 1068 -45.10 51.54 20.38
N ASP A 1069 -44.43 52.35 19.57
CA ASP A 1069 -44.56 52.27 18.12
C ASP A 1069 -43.65 51.16 17.59
N ALA A 1070 -44.09 50.41 16.59
CA ALA A 1070 -43.25 49.38 15.97
C ALA A 1070 -41.94 49.99 15.41
N SER A 1071 -41.97 51.24 14.94
CA SER A 1071 -40.78 51.95 14.53
C SER A 1071 -39.83 52.27 15.70
N ASP A 1072 -40.32 52.34 16.94
CA ASP A 1072 -39.50 52.57 18.14
C ASP A 1072 -38.80 51.33 18.67
N PHE A 1073 -39.13 50.15 18.13
CA PHE A 1073 -38.41 48.90 18.39
C PHE A 1073 -37.22 48.78 17.44
N PHE A 1074 -36.00 48.78 17.99
CA PHE A 1074 -34.78 48.77 17.21
C PHE A 1074 -33.86 47.61 17.55
N VAL A 1075 -33.56 46.84 16.52
CA VAL A 1075 -32.45 45.90 16.48
C VAL A 1075 -31.56 46.37 15.32
N PRO A 1076 -30.23 46.49 15.52
CA PRO A 1076 -29.34 46.85 14.43
C PRO A 1076 -29.52 45.87 13.25
N PRO A 1077 -29.50 46.35 11.98
CA PRO A 1077 -29.81 45.51 10.82
C PRO A 1077 -29.05 44.18 10.75
N GLY A 1078 -27.79 44.17 11.19
CA GLY A 1078 -26.93 42.98 11.20
C GLY A 1078 -27.31 41.88 12.21
N PHE A 1079 -28.23 42.15 13.14
CA PHE A 1079 -28.63 41.26 14.25
C PHE A 1079 -30.09 40.78 14.15
N TRP A 1080 -30.86 41.31 13.19
CA TRP A 1080 -32.22 40.83 12.93
C TRP A 1080 -32.24 39.35 12.53
N GLY A 1081 -31.34 38.93 11.63
CA GLY A 1081 -31.23 37.55 11.15
C GLY A 1081 -30.67 36.54 12.15
N SER A 1082 -30.21 36.97 13.33
CA SER A 1082 -29.70 36.09 14.40
C SER A 1082 -30.73 35.79 15.49
N GLY A 1083 -32.00 36.18 15.30
CA GLY A 1083 -33.09 35.93 16.26
C GLY A 1083 -33.07 36.82 17.50
N ILE A 1084 -32.28 37.91 17.48
CA ILE A 1084 -32.17 38.84 18.62
C ILE A 1084 -33.48 39.61 18.84
N GLY A 1085 -34.19 40.00 17.77
CA GLY A 1085 -35.49 40.68 17.88
C GLY A 1085 -36.54 39.81 18.59
N GLU A 1086 -36.66 38.54 18.20
CA GLU A 1086 -37.57 37.59 18.86
C GLU A 1086 -37.15 37.29 20.31
N ALA A 1087 -35.85 37.19 20.58
CA ALA A 1087 -35.34 37.01 21.93
C ALA A 1087 -35.65 38.23 22.81
N PHE A 1088 -35.49 39.45 22.26
CA PHE A 1088 -35.82 40.68 22.96
C PHE A 1088 -37.32 40.78 23.24
N LEU A 1089 -38.20 40.54 22.26
CA LEU A 1089 -39.64 40.55 22.49
C LEU A 1089 -40.07 39.54 23.55
N ARG A 1090 -39.49 38.32 23.54
CA ARG A 1090 -39.76 37.32 24.59
C ARG A 1090 -39.31 37.78 25.98
N ALA A 1091 -38.13 38.40 26.07
CA ALA A 1091 -37.61 38.93 27.33
C ALA A 1091 -38.41 40.15 27.81
N LEU A 1092 -38.84 41.01 26.89
CA LEU A 1092 -39.65 42.21 27.14
C LEU A 1092 -41.01 41.84 27.72
N VAL A 1093 -41.66 40.80 27.20
CA VAL A 1093 -42.95 40.33 27.73
C VAL A 1093 -42.80 39.74 29.14
N ARG A 1094 -41.67 39.09 29.43
CA ARG A 1094 -41.36 38.50 30.74
C ARG A 1094 -40.64 39.46 31.68
N PHE A 1095 -40.57 40.74 31.33
CA PHE A 1095 -39.78 41.70 32.10
C PHE A 1095 -40.36 41.82 33.53
N PRO A 1096 -39.60 41.45 34.58
CA PRO A 1096 -40.14 41.24 35.93
C PRO A 1096 -40.74 42.51 36.55
N GLU A 1097 -40.24 43.68 36.15
CA GLU A 1097 -40.69 44.96 36.70
C GLU A 1097 -42.10 45.35 36.26
N TRP A 1098 -42.69 44.69 35.25
CA TRP A 1098 -44.10 44.93 34.91
C TRP A 1098 -45.06 44.56 36.05
N GLY A 1099 -44.74 43.49 36.80
CA GLY A 1099 -45.67 42.88 37.75
C GLY A 1099 -45.50 43.26 39.23
N ASN A 1100 -44.31 43.72 39.63
CA ASN A 1100 -43.96 44.02 41.02
C ASN A 1100 -43.83 45.54 41.22
N GLY A 1101 -44.66 46.14 42.10
CA GLY A 1101 -44.59 47.55 42.47
C GLY A 1101 -43.30 47.89 43.24
N GLN A 1102 -42.19 48.05 42.51
CA GLN A 1102 -40.88 48.41 43.03
C GLN A 1102 -40.37 49.72 42.40
N ARG A 1103 -39.44 50.36 43.14
CA ARG A 1103 -39.03 51.79 43.12
C ARG A 1103 -38.70 52.46 41.76
N HIS A 1104 -38.63 51.75 40.64
CA HIS A 1104 -38.03 52.27 39.39
C HIS A 1104 -39.04 52.72 38.32
N LEU A 1105 -40.26 52.16 38.28
CA LEU A 1105 -41.34 52.60 37.39
C LEU A 1105 -42.29 53.62 38.05
N GLY A 1106 -42.13 53.85 39.36
CA GLY A 1106 -43.03 54.60 40.23
C GLY A 1106 -43.58 53.69 41.35
N PRO A 1107 -43.78 54.20 42.58
CA PRO A 1107 -44.15 53.36 43.74
C PRO A 1107 -45.50 52.63 43.61
N ASP A 1108 -46.35 52.98 42.64
CA ASP A 1108 -47.68 52.38 42.41
C ASP A 1108 -47.91 51.89 40.96
N THR A 1109 -46.87 51.86 40.12
CA THR A 1109 -47.03 51.60 38.67
C THR A 1109 -46.92 50.10 38.36
N ARG A 1110 -48.07 49.41 38.21
CA ARG A 1110 -48.13 47.99 37.80
C ARG A 1110 -48.66 47.88 36.37
N VAL A 1111 -47.89 47.31 35.44
CA VAL A 1111 -48.30 47.19 34.04
C VAL A 1111 -48.98 45.84 33.79
N SER A 1112 -50.27 45.87 33.41
CA SER A 1112 -51.06 44.66 33.12
C SER A 1112 -51.26 44.40 31.63
N ARG A 1113 -50.98 45.39 30.78
CA ARG A 1113 -51.14 45.33 29.32
C ARG A 1113 -49.92 45.89 28.59
N LEU A 1114 -49.49 45.20 27.54
CA LEU A 1114 -48.53 45.68 26.54
C LEU A 1114 -49.27 45.97 25.24
N ALA A 1115 -48.95 47.07 24.56
CA ALA A 1115 -49.53 47.41 23.26
C ALA A 1115 -48.45 47.85 22.26
N VAL A 1116 -48.60 47.45 21.01
CA VAL A 1116 -47.78 47.92 19.90
C VAL A 1116 -48.65 48.55 18.82
N HIS A 1117 -48.21 49.70 18.33
CA HIS A 1117 -48.81 50.39 17.21
C HIS A 1117 -48.03 50.08 15.93
N LEU A 1118 -48.70 49.49 14.93
CA LEU A 1118 -48.17 49.33 13.58
C LEU A 1118 -48.76 50.44 12.71
N HIS A 1119 -47.89 51.25 12.11
CA HIS A 1119 -48.31 52.22 11.12
C HIS A 1119 -48.90 51.49 9.92
N GLY A 1120 -50.06 51.95 9.43
CA GLY A 1120 -50.61 51.55 8.14
C GLY A 1120 -50.75 52.79 7.29
N SER A 1121 -49.80 53.03 6.39
CA SER A 1121 -49.89 54.13 5.43
C SER A 1121 -50.61 53.67 4.17
N THR A 1122 -51.63 54.41 3.74
CA THR A 1122 -52.36 54.16 2.49
C THR A 1122 -51.53 54.49 1.24
N ASN A 1123 -50.41 55.22 1.40
CA ASN A 1123 -49.46 55.60 0.34
C ASN A 1123 -48.07 54.93 0.52
N ALA A 1124 -47.97 53.84 1.29
CA ALA A 1124 -46.72 53.13 1.53
C ALA A 1124 -46.14 52.51 0.24
N SER A 1125 -44.83 52.57 0.08
CA SER A 1125 -44.11 51.80 -0.94
C SER A 1125 -44.31 50.29 -0.72
N ALA A 1126 -44.18 49.48 -1.77
CA ALA A 1126 -44.29 48.01 -1.66
C ALA A 1126 -43.30 47.41 -0.63
N SER A 1127 -42.13 48.04 -0.45
CA SER A 1127 -41.17 47.68 0.59
C SER A 1127 -41.64 47.98 2.01
N GLU A 1128 -42.34 49.09 2.22
CA GLU A 1128 -42.88 49.48 3.52
C GLU A 1128 -44.06 48.59 3.91
N MET A 1129 -44.97 48.30 2.98
CA MET A 1129 -46.08 47.35 3.21
C MET A 1129 -45.58 45.94 3.57
N LYS A 1130 -44.51 45.48 2.91
CA LYS A 1130 -43.90 44.19 3.25
C LYS A 1130 -43.27 44.21 4.64
N ARG A 1131 -42.57 45.28 5.00
CA ARG A 1131 -41.97 45.44 6.34
C ARG A 1131 -43.03 45.42 7.43
N GLU A 1132 -44.11 46.17 7.25
CA GLU A 1132 -45.25 46.22 8.18
C GLU A 1132 -45.93 44.86 8.34
N ALA A 1133 -46.07 44.10 7.25
CA ALA A 1133 -46.60 42.72 7.29
C ALA A 1133 -45.68 41.77 8.07
N ASP A 1134 -44.36 41.84 7.83
CA ASP A 1134 -43.36 41.02 8.53
C ASP A 1134 -43.32 41.37 10.04
N GLU A 1135 -43.42 42.66 10.40
CA GLU A 1135 -43.53 43.14 11.78
C GLU A 1135 -44.81 42.62 12.46
N ALA A 1136 -45.95 42.66 11.77
CA ALA A 1136 -47.21 42.12 12.29
C ALA A 1136 -47.13 40.61 12.56
N VAL A 1137 -46.47 39.84 11.70
CA VAL A 1137 -46.23 38.41 11.90
C VAL A 1137 -45.34 38.16 13.12
N LEU A 1138 -44.29 38.96 13.32
CA LEU A 1138 -43.38 38.86 14.46
C LEU A 1138 -44.09 39.10 15.81
N TYR A 1139 -44.91 40.15 15.91
CA TYR A 1139 -45.64 40.45 17.13
C TYR A 1139 -46.73 39.40 17.41
N ARG A 1140 -47.44 38.93 16.38
CA ARG A 1140 -48.44 37.85 16.52
C ARG A 1140 -47.81 36.52 16.94
N SER A 1141 -46.67 36.14 16.38
CA SER A 1141 -45.94 34.92 16.81
C SER A 1141 -45.43 35.05 18.25
N SER A 1142 -45.19 36.28 18.70
CA SER A 1142 -44.88 36.63 20.08
C SER A 1142 -46.14 36.84 20.94
N GLY A 1143 -47.31 36.36 20.53
CA GLY A 1143 -48.54 36.32 21.35
C GLY A 1143 -49.26 37.65 21.54
N PHE A 1144 -49.06 38.65 20.66
CA PHE A 1144 -49.88 39.86 20.61
C PHE A 1144 -51.09 39.64 19.68
N GLU A 1145 -52.27 40.07 20.13
CA GLU A 1145 -53.56 39.87 19.47
C GLU A 1145 -54.26 41.21 19.18
N GLU A 1146 -55.32 41.22 18.36
CA GLU A 1146 -56.05 42.45 18.10
C GLU A 1146 -56.86 42.89 19.33
N PRO A 1147 -56.83 44.18 19.71
CA PRO A 1147 -57.58 44.68 20.86
C PRO A 1147 -59.08 44.65 20.59
N ASP A 1148 -59.84 44.43 21.66
CA ASP A 1148 -61.30 44.55 21.65
C ASP A 1148 -61.76 46.01 21.37
N GLY A 1149 -63.04 46.20 21.08
CA GLY A 1149 -63.58 47.50 20.69
C GLY A 1149 -63.36 48.61 21.74
N THR A 1150 -63.38 48.26 23.04
CA THR A 1150 -63.19 49.18 24.15
C THR A 1150 -61.73 49.53 24.43
N GLU A 1151 -60.81 48.56 24.32
CA GLU A 1151 -59.36 48.75 24.41
C GLU A 1151 -58.86 49.59 23.23
N ARG A 1152 -59.42 49.37 22.04
CA ARG A 1152 -59.08 50.10 20.81
C ARG A 1152 -59.32 51.61 20.94
N ASP A 1153 -60.49 52.03 21.42
CA ASP A 1153 -60.82 53.45 21.58
C ASP A 1153 -59.91 54.17 22.58
N LYS A 1154 -59.56 53.48 23.68
CA LYS A 1154 -58.64 54.01 24.69
C LYS A 1154 -57.19 54.10 24.17
N LEU A 1155 -56.72 53.13 23.36
CA LEU A 1155 -55.41 53.19 22.71
C LEU A 1155 -55.31 54.38 21.74
N TYR A 1156 -56.38 54.67 21.00
CA TYR A 1156 -56.46 55.85 20.15
C TYR A 1156 -56.45 57.16 20.96
N ALA A 1157 -57.12 57.20 22.11
CA ALA A 1157 -57.08 58.34 23.03
C ALA A 1157 -55.68 58.56 23.61
N MET A 1158 -55.00 57.50 24.06
CA MET A 1158 -53.60 57.54 24.55
C MET A 1158 -52.64 58.10 23.50
N ARG A 1159 -52.75 57.66 22.23
CA ARG A 1159 -51.90 58.16 21.15
C ARG A 1159 -52.07 59.66 20.93
N ARG A 1160 -53.30 60.18 21.04
CA ARG A 1160 -53.59 61.62 20.93
C ARG A 1160 -53.04 62.45 22.10
N SER A 1161 -53.09 61.93 23.32
CA SER A 1161 -52.65 62.66 24.53
C SER A 1161 -51.14 62.58 24.79
N SER A 1162 -50.52 61.43 24.53
CA SER A 1162 -49.18 61.10 25.05
C SER A 1162 -48.07 61.20 24.00
N TRP A 1163 -48.39 61.03 22.71
CA TRP A 1163 -47.41 61.06 21.61
C TRP A 1163 -47.47 62.36 20.78
N GLY A 1164 -48.49 63.19 21.03
CA GLY A 1164 -48.84 64.34 20.22
C GLY A 1164 -48.03 65.61 20.50
N ARG A 1165 -46.69 65.60 20.31
CA ARG A 1165 -45.88 66.83 20.10
C ARG A 1165 -44.59 66.56 19.30
N ARG A 1166 -44.68 65.96 18.11
CA ARG A 1166 -43.64 66.10 17.07
C ARG A 1166 -44.25 66.06 15.67
N GLY A 1167 -44.31 67.22 15.01
CA GLY A 1167 -44.30 67.36 13.54
C GLY A 1167 -45.66 67.43 12.82
N GLN A 1168 -45.98 68.63 12.34
CA GLN A 1168 -47.00 69.07 11.35
C GLN A 1168 -48.45 68.52 11.42
N PRO A 1169 -49.47 69.40 11.59
CA PRO A 1169 -50.89 69.04 11.64
C PRO A 1169 -51.48 68.79 10.24
N GLY A 1170 -51.02 67.74 9.56
CA GLY A 1170 -51.43 67.42 8.18
C GLY A 1170 -52.01 66.02 7.93
N ASP A 1171 -51.54 64.97 8.60
CA ASP A 1171 -51.78 63.59 8.12
C ASP A 1171 -52.46 62.61 9.10
N TYR A 1172 -52.98 63.08 10.24
CA TYR A 1172 -53.53 62.19 11.27
C TYR A 1172 -54.98 62.51 11.68
N GLN A 1173 -55.81 62.98 10.75
CA GLN A 1173 -57.26 62.95 10.94
C GLN A 1173 -57.83 61.62 10.43
N CYS A 1174 -58.01 60.67 11.34
CA CYS A 1174 -58.90 59.53 11.10
C CYS A 1174 -60.37 60.00 11.19
N GLU A 1175 -60.85 60.71 10.18
CA GLU A 1175 -62.29 60.85 9.93
C GLU A 1175 -62.71 59.81 8.87
N GLY A 1176 -63.69 58.97 9.20
CA GLY A 1176 -64.36 58.11 8.20
C GLY A 1176 -63.84 56.68 8.01
N GLY A 1177 -63.17 56.06 9.00
CA GLY A 1177 -63.04 54.60 9.07
C GLY A 1177 -62.23 53.91 7.96
N LYS A 1178 -61.31 54.62 7.28
CA LYS A 1178 -60.47 54.06 6.20
C LYS A 1178 -58.96 54.32 6.35
N CYS A 1179 -58.43 54.25 7.56
CA CYS A 1179 -56.98 54.07 7.78
C CYS A 1179 -56.76 52.78 8.59
N PRO A 1180 -55.94 51.81 8.12
CA PRO A 1180 -55.66 50.59 8.85
C PRO A 1180 -54.56 50.87 9.89
N CYS A 1181 -54.86 51.62 10.95
CA CYS A 1181 -53.99 51.63 12.13
C CYS A 1181 -54.17 50.30 12.87
N LEU A 1182 -53.20 49.40 12.75
CA LEU A 1182 -53.25 48.09 13.38
C LEU A 1182 -52.58 48.17 14.76
N TRP A 1183 -53.39 48.05 15.80
CA TRP A 1183 -52.91 47.86 17.16
C TRP A 1183 -52.87 46.36 17.47
N LEU A 1184 -51.82 45.92 18.15
CA LEU A 1184 -51.78 44.59 18.76
C LEU A 1184 -51.49 44.71 20.25
N VAL A 1185 -52.18 43.93 21.08
CA VAL A 1185 -52.10 43.96 22.54
C VAL A 1185 -51.77 42.59 23.11
N ARG A 1186 -51.12 42.57 24.26
CA ARG A 1186 -50.82 41.34 25.00
C ARG A 1186 -51.01 41.55 26.49
N SER A 1187 -51.65 40.59 27.16
CA SER A 1187 -51.73 40.58 28.62
C SER A 1187 -50.40 40.19 29.26
N VAL A 1188 -49.99 40.90 30.31
CA VAL A 1188 -48.84 40.51 31.12
C VAL A 1188 -49.35 39.56 32.20
N ALA A 1189 -48.90 38.31 32.19
CA ALA A 1189 -49.23 37.37 33.25
C ALA A 1189 -48.57 37.85 34.56
N ALA A 1190 -49.32 37.95 35.65
CA ALA A 1190 -48.75 38.11 36.98
C ALA A 1190 -47.79 36.94 37.21
N SER A 1191 -46.54 37.23 37.56
CA SER A 1191 -45.58 36.20 37.92
C SER A 1191 -46.21 35.30 38.99
N PRO A 1192 -46.25 33.96 38.82
CA PRO A 1192 -46.63 33.09 39.93
C PRO A 1192 -45.67 33.42 41.07
N GLY A 1193 -46.21 33.57 42.29
CA GLY A 1193 -45.47 34.01 43.46
C GLY A 1193 -44.16 33.25 43.68
N ALA A 1194 -43.21 33.94 44.30
CA ALA A 1194 -41.96 33.40 44.81
C ALA A 1194 -42.16 32.14 45.68
#